data_AF-A0A1H9AGG3-F1
#
_entry.id   AF-A0A1H9AGG3-F1
#
_cell.length_a   1.000
_cell.length_b   1.000
_cell.length_c   1.000
_cell.angle_alpha   90.00
_cell.angle_beta   90.00
_cell.angle_gamma   90.00
#
_symmetry.space_group_name_H-M   'P 1'
#
loop_
_entity.id
_entity.type
_entity.pdbx_description
1 polymer ?
#
loop_
_entity_poly.entity_id
_entity_poly.type
_entity_poly.pdbx_seq_one_letter_code
_entity_poly.pdbx_strand_id
1 'polypeptide(L)'
;MEISKYLSDSARQTIKAAVKEAGGNEVFFTGDITSNGLVESVKIGSRGNSHTVPVNFHDARNTSVLIHNHPSGNLLPSEADLNVAAGASENGCGFYIINNSATEIYVVVEPVLPHVAKKVNEDEAGEYISEGGPLSKISDSFEERPVQVELLKQIVNAFNDDKIAVFEAGTGVGKSYSYLIPSALWALTNREKVIISTGTINLQQQLCEKDVPAVEKIIGKKIKYVLMKGRQNYVCLRRLNDAASILDLFEGEGDELKKIAEWAQSSPTGSRSDLSFMPTENIWSKVNSESDACMGMRCPYHNDCFVMKVRKEAAGANLIIVNHHLLFADIESRLSGAGYDDAAVLPPYRHIIFDEAHGIENAATSFFSESVNRFKINKLVNQMYRHRKNSEAGHLCSLAILSANEEKAGDAFEFTNKIKLALTNVEITAKDLLTNDYTMRLYEGTARNFGPFLVAVGELTRALGAFADLIRIVMEGVSDDDKDAPCYWESKTILRHLDSYVILLKNFPMWDEKKDDVFWIQKKRLPPDMIRDGGDPEYVILTQTPLDISHLMNDGVFEQMSSVVCTSATLKTGRDYSYWMRRTGVTLAGEDRIIKGEFPSPFPYNKNMLFAVPNDAPLPDNIQYQQYIEMALPRLIQAAAGRTLVLFTSYESLKSAHRTVVACMRGFPGRIMKQGDDDNSKLLEAFKKENESVLFATDSFWQGVDIPGESLSQVIIVKLPFTVPNDPVFVARAEAIEKRGGSSFMELSVPEAVIKFRQGIGRLIRRSDDKGVVVVLDRRIYEKRYGSWFIASMPECKKVYEPLSDITDRINSFIFN
;
A
#
# COMPACT_ATOMS: atom_id res chain seq x y z
N MET A 1 -34.25 36.17 -2.04
CA MET A 1 -33.31 36.24 -0.90
C MET A 1 -32.58 37.59 -0.95
N GLU A 2 -32.05 38.11 0.17
CA GLU A 2 -31.25 39.34 0.14
C GLU A 2 -29.90 39.08 -0.53
N ILE A 3 -29.69 39.60 -1.74
CA ILE A 3 -28.49 39.33 -2.53
C ILE A 3 -27.18 39.79 -1.87
N SER A 4 -27.24 40.82 -1.02
CA SER A 4 -26.09 41.34 -0.28
C SER A 4 -25.54 40.38 0.78
N LYS A 5 -26.29 39.32 1.13
CA LYS A 5 -25.78 38.23 1.99
C LYS A 5 -24.86 37.26 1.24
N TYR A 6 -24.98 37.20 -0.09
CA TYR A 6 -24.32 36.20 -0.91
C TYR A 6 -23.27 36.80 -1.85
N LEU A 7 -23.44 38.04 -2.31
CA LEU A 7 -22.53 38.70 -3.25
C LEU A 7 -22.05 40.05 -2.72
N SER A 8 -20.72 40.25 -2.70
CA SER A 8 -20.11 41.54 -2.38
C SER A 8 -20.49 42.63 -3.40
N ASP A 9 -20.37 43.90 -3.02
CA ASP A 9 -20.63 45.03 -3.93
C ASP A 9 -19.73 44.97 -5.17
N SER A 10 -18.47 44.60 -4.98
CA SER A 10 -17.47 44.42 -6.04
C SER A 10 -17.88 43.31 -7.01
N ALA A 11 -18.22 42.12 -6.48
CA ALA A 11 -18.69 40.98 -7.26
C ALA A 11 -19.92 41.34 -8.11
N ARG A 12 -20.90 42.04 -7.51
CA ARG A 12 -22.11 42.49 -8.20
C ARG A 12 -21.78 43.48 -9.34
N GLN A 13 -20.83 44.38 -9.15
CA GLN A 13 -20.43 45.32 -10.21
C GLN A 13 -19.77 44.59 -11.39
N THR A 14 -18.88 43.64 -11.12
CA THR A 14 -18.21 42.83 -12.15
C THR A 14 -19.22 42.02 -12.97
N ILE A 15 -20.16 41.35 -12.30
CA ILE A 15 -21.23 40.61 -12.96
C ILE A 15 -22.07 41.53 -13.86
N LYS A 16 -22.53 42.67 -13.34
CA LYS A 16 -23.35 43.62 -14.13
C LYS A 16 -22.60 44.13 -15.36
N ALA A 17 -21.31 44.42 -15.22
CA ALA A 17 -20.48 44.86 -16.33
C ALA A 17 -20.37 43.78 -17.42
N ALA A 18 -20.13 42.52 -17.01
CA ALA A 18 -20.00 41.39 -17.93
C ALA A 18 -21.32 41.05 -18.65
N VAL A 19 -22.44 41.05 -17.94
CA VAL A 19 -23.78 40.82 -18.54
C VAL A 19 -24.12 41.93 -19.53
N LYS A 20 -23.80 43.20 -19.19
CA LYS A 20 -24.01 44.33 -20.09
C LYS A 20 -23.16 44.23 -21.36
N GLU A 21 -21.90 43.83 -21.23
CA GLU A 21 -21.01 43.57 -22.36
C GLU A 21 -21.53 42.44 -23.26
N ALA A 22 -22.13 41.40 -22.68
CA ALA A 22 -22.76 40.30 -23.39
C ALA A 22 -24.13 40.67 -24.02
N GLY A 23 -24.56 41.93 -23.95
CA GLY A 23 -25.84 42.38 -24.50
C GLY A 23 -27.07 41.89 -23.70
N GLY A 24 -26.88 41.54 -22.42
CA GLY A 24 -27.94 40.97 -21.57
C GLY A 24 -28.18 39.47 -21.76
N ASN A 25 -27.35 38.81 -22.57
CA ASN A 25 -27.35 37.35 -22.70
C ASN A 25 -26.85 36.67 -21.42
N GLU A 26 -27.08 35.36 -21.36
CA GLU A 26 -26.62 34.52 -20.26
C GLU A 26 -25.09 34.46 -20.22
N VAL A 27 -24.53 34.63 -19.03
CA VAL A 27 -23.10 34.59 -18.75
C VAL A 27 -22.90 33.70 -17.54
N PHE A 28 -21.93 32.82 -17.64
CA PHE A 28 -21.53 31.94 -16.57
C PHE A 28 -20.29 32.50 -15.89
N PHE A 29 -20.28 32.41 -14.57
CA PHE A 29 -19.25 32.94 -13.72
C PHE A 29 -18.82 31.91 -12.69
N THR A 30 -17.58 32.06 -12.23
CA THR A 30 -17.05 31.36 -11.07
C THR A 30 -16.74 32.36 -9.97
N GLY A 31 -16.99 31.99 -8.72
CA GLY A 31 -16.85 32.87 -7.57
C GLY A 31 -16.12 32.21 -6.41
N ASP A 32 -15.34 33.02 -5.71
CA ASP A 32 -14.64 32.63 -4.47
C ASP A 32 -15.35 33.26 -3.27
N ILE A 33 -15.63 32.43 -2.26
CA ILE A 33 -16.33 32.88 -1.04
C ILE A 33 -15.35 33.14 0.10
N THR A 34 -15.72 34.08 0.95
CA THR A 34 -15.10 34.29 2.26
C THR A 34 -15.50 33.19 3.26
N SER A 35 -14.87 33.16 4.43
CA SER A 35 -15.21 32.24 5.54
C SER A 35 -16.67 32.33 5.98
N ASN A 36 -17.35 33.45 5.70
CA ASN A 36 -18.75 33.69 6.05
C ASN A 36 -19.73 33.38 4.89
N GLY A 37 -19.22 32.86 3.77
CA GLY A 37 -20.04 32.46 2.61
C GLY A 37 -20.35 33.57 1.62
N LEU A 38 -19.80 34.77 1.83
CA LEU A 38 -19.97 35.89 0.90
C LEU A 38 -19.02 35.74 -0.29
N VAL A 39 -19.54 35.74 -1.51
CA VAL A 39 -18.74 35.76 -2.75
C VAL A 39 -18.03 37.11 -2.86
N GLU A 40 -16.72 37.09 -2.67
CA GLU A 40 -15.87 38.29 -2.66
C GLU A 40 -15.45 38.69 -4.07
N SER A 41 -15.05 37.71 -4.87
CA SER A 41 -14.54 37.90 -6.22
C SER A 41 -15.24 36.96 -7.21
N VAL A 42 -15.37 37.42 -8.46
CA VAL A 42 -16.05 36.68 -9.53
C VAL A 42 -15.25 36.79 -10.82
N LYS A 43 -15.08 35.68 -11.53
CA LYS A 43 -14.46 35.57 -12.85
C LYS A 43 -15.48 35.11 -13.88
N ILE A 44 -15.36 35.63 -15.10
CA ILE A 44 -16.23 35.25 -16.22
C ILE A 44 -15.72 33.91 -16.75
N GLY A 45 -16.54 32.86 -16.69
CA GLY A 45 -16.20 31.55 -17.26
C GLY A 45 -16.53 31.48 -18.75
N SER A 46 -17.75 31.83 -19.12
CA SER A 46 -18.21 31.74 -20.51
C SER A 46 -19.38 32.70 -20.77
N ARG A 47 -19.58 33.05 -22.05
CA ARG A 47 -20.71 33.88 -22.50
C ARG A 47 -21.57 33.06 -23.45
N GLY A 48 -22.88 33.10 -23.22
CA GLY A 48 -23.90 32.36 -23.95
C GLY A 48 -24.77 33.26 -24.80
N ASN A 49 -25.97 32.77 -25.08
CA ASN A 49 -27.02 33.51 -25.79
C ASN A 49 -28.20 33.81 -24.84
N SER A 50 -29.38 34.12 -25.37
CA SER A 50 -30.58 34.43 -24.59
C SER A 50 -31.21 33.22 -23.88
N HIS A 51 -30.72 32.00 -24.12
CA HIS A 51 -31.33 30.74 -23.69
C HIS A 51 -30.35 29.73 -23.10
N THR A 52 -29.08 29.78 -23.47
CA THR A 52 -28.07 28.80 -23.03
C THR A 52 -26.68 29.39 -22.88
N VAL A 53 -25.93 28.88 -21.90
CA VAL A 53 -24.49 29.13 -21.71
C VAL A 53 -23.74 27.81 -21.46
N PRO A 54 -22.56 27.59 -22.05
CA PRO A 54 -21.77 26.40 -21.77
C PRO A 54 -21.07 26.51 -20.41
N VAL A 55 -21.16 25.48 -19.57
CA VAL A 55 -20.43 25.42 -18.29
C VAL A 55 -19.01 24.91 -18.54
N ASN A 56 -18.00 25.70 -18.17
CA ASN A 56 -16.61 25.24 -18.18
C ASN A 56 -16.29 24.46 -16.90
N PHE A 57 -16.49 23.14 -16.93
CA PHE A 57 -16.26 22.27 -15.76
C PHE A 57 -14.79 22.23 -15.30
N HIS A 58 -13.82 22.60 -16.15
CA HIS A 58 -12.42 22.64 -15.75
C HIS A 58 -12.16 23.75 -14.73
N ASP A 59 -12.71 24.94 -14.97
CA ASP A 59 -12.58 26.08 -14.06
C ASP A 59 -13.48 25.91 -12.82
N ALA A 60 -14.61 25.21 -12.97
CA ALA A 60 -15.56 24.95 -11.88
C ALA A 60 -14.96 24.15 -10.71
N ARG A 61 -14.00 23.24 -10.98
CA ARG A 61 -13.40 22.35 -9.97
C ARG A 61 -12.68 23.07 -8.82
N ASN A 62 -12.15 24.27 -9.08
CA ASN A 62 -11.32 25.02 -8.12
C ASN A 62 -12.04 26.25 -7.56
N THR A 63 -13.37 26.30 -7.65
CA THR A 63 -14.16 27.50 -7.32
C THR A 63 -15.19 27.19 -6.25
N SER A 64 -15.50 28.17 -5.42
CA SER A 64 -16.41 27.95 -4.28
C SER A 64 -17.87 27.98 -4.70
N VAL A 65 -18.21 28.78 -5.72
CA VAL A 65 -19.58 28.96 -6.21
C VAL A 65 -19.58 29.14 -7.72
N LEU A 66 -20.54 28.51 -8.38
CA LEU A 66 -20.91 28.75 -9.77
C LEU A 66 -22.11 29.70 -9.83
N ILE A 67 -22.06 30.68 -10.72
CA ILE A 67 -23.11 31.70 -10.84
C ILE A 67 -23.46 31.89 -12.32
N HIS A 68 -24.74 31.96 -12.66
CA HIS A 68 -25.17 32.43 -13.98
C HIS A 68 -26.38 33.36 -13.88
N ASN A 69 -26.56 34.20 -14.90
CA ASN A 69 -27.71 35.11 -14.96
C ASN A 69 -28.81 34.59 -15.88
N HIS A 70 -30.07 34.64 -15.45
CA HIS A 70 -31.21 34.42 -16.33
C HIS A 70 -31.64 35.74 -16.99
N PRO A 71 -31.53 35.86 -18.34
CA PRO A 71 -31.93 37.07 -19.06
C PRO A 71 -33.42 37.42 -18.91
N SER A 72 -34.26 36.41 -18.70
CA SER A 72 -35.71 36.55 -18.52
C SER A 72 -36.10 37.18 -17.18
N GLY A 73 -35.20 37.18 -16.20
CA GLY A 73 -35.48 37.58 -14.82
C GLY A 73 -36.23 36.53 -13.99
N ASN A 74 -36.63 35.39 -14.57
CA ASN A 74 -37.19 34.26 -13.82
C ASN A 74 -36.04 33.41 -13.26
N LEU A 75 -35.87 33.36 -11.95
CA LEU A 75 -34.74 32.65 -11.31
C LEU A 75 -35.04 31.20 -10.91
N LEU A 76 -36.19 30.65 -11.29
CA LEU A 76 -36.48 29.24 -11.06
C LEU A 76 -35.55 28.36 -11.91
N PRO A 77 -34.90 27.34 -11.32
CA PRO A 77 -33.97 26.49 -12.04
C PRO A 77 -34.69 25.63 -13.09
N SER A 78 -34.09 25.53 -14.27
CA SER A 78 -34.45 24.55 -15.30
C SER A 78 -33.85 23.17 -14.99
N GLU A 79 -34.25 22.15 -15.75
CA GLU A 79 -33.63 20.80 -15.70
C GLU A 79 -32.11 20.84 -15.93
N ALA A 80 -31.64 21.73 -16.81
CA ALA A 80 -30.20 21.90 -17.04
C ALA A 80 -29.50 22.45 -15.79
N ASP A 81 -30.12 23.42 -15.11
CA ASP A 81 -29.59 24.03 -13.89
C ASP A 81 -29.55 23.03 -12.74
N LEU A 82 -30.57 22.19 -12.61
CA LEU A 82 -30.59 21.12 -11.60
C LEU A 82 -29.49 20.09 -11.83
N ASN A 83 -29.19 19.73 -13.09
CA ASN A 83 -28.10 18.82 -13.41
C ASN A 83 -26.72 19.44 -13.08
N VAL A 84 -26.51 20.71 -13.40
CA VAL A 84 -25.26 21.42 -13.05
C VAL A 84 -25.15 21.58 -11.53
N ALA A 85 -26.25 21.90 -10.85
CA ALA A 85 -26.29 22.02 -9.39
C ALA A 85 -26.01 20.70 -8.69
N ALA A 86 -26.47 19.56 -9.22
CA ALA A 86 -26.13 18.23 -8.70
C ALA A 86 -24.62 17.98 -8.78
N GLY A 87 -24.00 18.24 -9.94
CA GLY A 87 -22.54 18.15 -10.11
C GLY A 87 -21.75 19.15 -9.24
N ALA A 88 -22.29 20.36 -9.02
CA ALA A 88 -21.69 21.34 -8.11
C ALA A 88 -21.72 20.86 -6.66
N SER A 89 -22.86 20.31 -6.21
CA SER A 89 -23.05 19.79 -4.86
C SER A 89 -22.12 18.62 -4.54
N GLU A 90 -21.84 17.73 -5.49
CA GLU A 90 -20.89 16.62 -5.31
C GLU A 90 -19.47 17.12 -5.02
N ASN A 91 -19.11 18.30 -5.54
CA ASN A 91 -17.82 18.95 -5.34
C ASN A 91 -17.83 19.96 -4.17
N GLY A 92 -18.92 20.06 -3.41
CA GLY A 92 -19.07 21.04 -2.32
C GLY A 92 -19.17 22.50 -2.79
N CYS A 93 -19.39 22.71 -4.08
CA CYS A 93 -19.51 24.02 -4.72
C CYS A 93 -20.97 24.49 -4.69
N GLY A 94 -21.18 25.79 -4.42
CA GLY A 94 -22.50 26.40 -4.49
C GLY A 94 -22.96 26.64 -5.93
N PHE A 95 -24.27 26.74 -6.15
CA PHE A 95 -24.83 27.08 -7.47
C PHE A 95 -25.93 28.14 -7.34
N TYR A 96 -25.68 29.32 -7.92
CA TYR A 96 -26.52 30.51 -7.79
C TYR A 96 -27.07 30.98 -9.14
N ILE A 97 -28.35 31.30 -9.17
CA ILE A 97 -29.03 31.92 -10.31
C ILE A 97 -29.36 33.37 -9.96
N ILE A 98 -28.96 34.31 -10.80
CA ILE A 98 -29.20 35.74 -10.59
C ILE A 98 -29.94 36.38 -11.76
N ASN A 99 -30.52 37.55 -11.56
CA ASN A 99 -31.04 38.35 -12.66
C ASN A 99 -29.94 39.24 -13.30
N ASN A 100 -30.19 39.76 -14.50
CA ASN A 100 -29.22 40.59 -15.23
C ASN A 100 -28.74 41.84 -14.46
N SER A 101 -29.59 42.39 -13.60
CA SER A 101 -29.23 43.54 -12.76
C SER A 101 -28.46 43.16 -11.50
N ALA A 102 -28.21 41.87 -11.25
CA ALA A 102 -27.65 41.31 -10.01
C ALA A 102 -28.24 41.99 -8.77
N THR A 103 -29.58 42.02 -8.71
CA THR A 103 -30.37 42.50 -7.57
C THR A 103 -31.15 41.37 -6.90
N GLU A 104 -31.42 40.29 -7.62
CA GLU A 104 -32.14 39.11 -7.14
C GLU A 104 -31.26 37.87 -7.34
N ILE A 105 -31.37 36.95 -6.39
CA ILE A 105 -30.64 35.69 -6.36
C ILE A 105 -31.56 34.56 -5.90
N TYR A 106 -31.39 33.41 -6.54
CA TYR A 106 -31.92 32.12 -6.12
C TYR A 106 -30.74 31.17 -5.90
N VAL A 107 -30.63 30.65 -4.69
CA VAL A 107 -29.58 29.69 -4.33
C VAL A 107 -30.14 28.28 -4.52
N VAL A 108 -29.63 27.55 -5.50
CA VAL A 108 -30.02 26.16 -5.75
C VAL A 108 -29.27 25.24 -4.80
N VAL A 109 -27.97 25.47 -4.62
CA VAL A 109 -27.09 24.74 -3.71
C VAL A 109 -26.25 25.75 -2.92
N GLU A 110 -26.25 25.63 -1.60
CA GLU A 110 -25.38 26.42 -0.72
C GLU A 110 -23.94 25.87 -0.80
N PRO A 111 -22.91 26.71 -0.94
CA PRO A 111 -21.54 26.26 -0.95
C PRO A 111 -21.12 25.75 0.44
N VAL A 112 -20.21 24.80 0.47
CA VAL A 112 -19.54 24.42 1.72
C VAL A 112 -18.63 25.58 2.12
N LEU A 113 -18.91 26.19 3.28
CA LEU A 113 -18.09 27.29 3.79
C LEU A 113 -16.63 26.84 3.95
N PRO A 114 -15.64 27.72 3.65
CA PRO A 114 -14.24 27.41 3.88
C PRO A 114 -14.05 27.15 5.37
N HIS A 115 -13.77 25.89 5.72
CA HIS A 115 -13.44 25.53 7.09
C HIS A 115 -12.07 26.14 7.42
N VAL A 116 -12.05 27.19 8.21
CA VAL A 116 -10.78 27.73 8.75
C VAL A 116 -10.34 26.79 9.86
N ALA A 117 -9.36 25.94 9.55
CA ALA A 117 -8.79 25.02 10.51
C ALA A 117 -8.29 25.80 11.75
N LYS A 118 -8.74 25.38 12.91
CA LYS A 118 -8.22 25.86 14.19
C LYS A 118 -6.90 25.17 14.44
N LYS A 119 -5.87 25.98 14.66
CA LYS A 119 -4.56 25.48 15.06
C LYS A 119 -4.67 24.74 16.40
N VAL A 120 -3.99 23.59 16.47
CA VAL A 120 -3.79 22.85 17.71
C VAL A 120 -2.56 23.43 18.39
N ASN A 121 -2.64 23.70 19.70
CA ASN A 121 -1.50 24.21 20.47
C ASN A 121 -0.49 23.07 20.70
N GLU A 122 0.74 23.27 20.23
CA GLU A 122 1.83 22.30 20.31
C GLU A 122 2.32 22.06 21.74
N ASP A 123 2.32 23.07 22.60
CA ASP A 123 2.73 22.96 24.00
C ASP A 123 1.71 22.16 24.81
N GLU A 124 0.42 22.47 24.68
CA GLU A 124 -0.67 21.71 25.30
C GLU A 124 -0.66 20.24 24.82
N ALA A 125 -0.39 20.02 23.53
CA ALA A 125 -0.29 18.68 22.99
C ALA A 125 0.90 17.90 23.58
N GLY A 126 2.03 18.58 23.82
CA GLY A 126 3.22 18.01 24.45
C GLY A 126 3.01 17.65 25.92
N GLU A 127 2.23 18.42 26.67
CA GLU A 127 1.91 18.16 28.09
C GLU A 127 1.26 16.79 28.31
N TYR A 128 0.55 16.24 27.32
CA TYR A 128 -0.08 14.91 27.41
C TYR A 128 0.91 13.78 27.72
N ILE A 129 2.15 13.92 27.26
CA ILE A 129 3.22 12.90 27.35
C ILE A 129 4.47 13.41 28.08
N SER A 130 4.37 14.56 28.74
CA SER A 130 5.45 15.14 29.56
C SER A 130 5.32 14.71 31.02
N GLU A 131 6.36 14.93 31.81
CA GLU A 131 6.37 14.66 33.25
C GLU A 131 5.26 15.45 33.98
N GLY A 132 4.53 14.80 34.88
CA GLY A 132 3.34 15.36 35.53
C GLY A 132 2.06 15.40 34.66
N GLY A 133 2.17 15.06 33.38
CA GLY A 133 1.06 14.95 32.43
C GLY A 133 0.17 13.71 32.63
N PRO A 134 -0.90 13.57 31.83
CA PRO A 134 -1.78 12.41 31.86
C PRO A 134 -1.08 11.06 31.65
N LEU A 135 -0.12 10.94 30.72
CA LEU A 135 0.58 9.67 30.49
C LEU A 135 1.38 9.21 31.71
N SER A 136 2.07 10.14 32.40
CA SER A 136 2.85 9.81 33.59
C SER A 136 2.00 9.30 34.75
N LYS A 137 0.72 9.70 34.81
CA LYS A 137 -0.24 9.26 35.83
C LYS A 137 -0.88 7.90 35.53
N ILE A 138 -0.86 7.46 34.27
CA ILE A 138 -1.51 6.22 33.82
C ILE A 138 -0.54 5.04 33.86
N SER A 139 0.76 5.28 33.68
CA SER A 139 1.77 4.24 33.58
C SER A 139 2.78 4.33 34.72
N ASP A 140 2.79 3.31 35.58
CA ASP A 140 3.75 3.20 36.70
C ASP A 140 5.21 3.07 36.23
N SER A 141 5.42 2.71 34.95
CA SER A 141 6.73 2.60 34.30
C SER A 141 6.98 3.72 33.28
N PHE A 142 6.34 4.87 33.45
CA PHE A 142 6.56 6.04 32.60
C PHE A 142 8.00 6.58 32.76
N GLU A 143 8.56 6.99 31.62
CA GLU A 143 9.84 7.69 31.53
C GLU A 143 9.65 8.83 30.53
N GLU A 144 9.84 10.06 30.98
CA GLU A 144 9.76 11.22 30.09
C GLU A 144 10.87 11.16 29.04
N ARG A 145 10.48 11.36 27.77
CA ARG A 145 11.39 11.38 26.63
C ARG A 145 11.25 12.72 25.92
N PRO A 146 12.16 13.70 26.16
CA PRO A 146 12.08 15.00 25.52
C PRO A 146 12.01 14.94 23.99
N VAL A 147 12.72 13.97 23.38
CA VAL A 147 12.70 13.73 21.94
C VAL A 147 11.31 13.28 21.43
N GLN A 148 10.55 12.55 22.26
CA GLN A 148 9.18 12.13 21.93
C GLN A 148 8.21 13.32 21.92
N VAL A 149 8.36 14.22 22.89
CA VAL A 149 7.61 15.48 23.00
C VAL A 149 7.93 16.38 21.80
N GLU A 150 9.20 16.53 21.46
CA GLU A 150 9.62 17.34 20.31
C GLU A 150 9.07 16.79 18.99
N LEU A 151 9.11 15.46 18.78
CA LEU A 151 8.49 14.84 17.60
C LEU A 151 7.00 15.14 17.53
N LEU A 152 6.29 15.07 18.66
CA LEU A 152 4.87 15.39 18.73
C LEU A 152 4.61 16.84 18.33
N LYS A 153 5.36 17.80 18.89
CA LYS A 153 5.23 19.23 18.57
C LYS A 153 5.46 19.52 17.10
N GLN A 154 6.50 18.91 16.50
CA GLN A 154 6.79 19.07 15.08
C GLN A 154 5.69 18.50 14.18
N ILE A 155 5.01 17.43 14.61
CA ILE A 155 3.84 16.88 13.90
C ILE A 155 2.62 17.82 14.01
N VAL A 156 2.39 18.42 15.18
CA VAL A 156 1.34 19.45 15.35
C VAL A 156 1.58 20.62 14.41
N ASN A 157 2.81 21.12 14.33
CA ASN A 157 3.18 22.19 13.42
C ASN A 157 2.99 21.79 11.95
N ALA A 158 3.30 20.54 11.59
CA ALA A 158 3.07 20.04 10.24
C ALA A 158 1.59 20.08 9.83
N PHE A 159 0.69 19.77 10.77
CA PHE A 159 -0.75 19.89 10.56
C PHE A 159 -1.21 21.35 10.52
N ASN A 160 -0.74 22.18 11.45
CA ASN A 160 -1.12 23.59 11.55
C ASN A 160 -0.72 24.43 10.32
N ASP A 161 0.38 24.07 9.67
CA ASP A 161 0.99 24.86 8.59
C ASP A 161 0.99 24.12 7.23
N ASP A 162 0.16 23.08 7.07
CA ASP A 162 -0.04 22.34 5.82
C ASP A 162 1.27 21.82 5.18
N LYS A 163 2.13 21.23 6.03
CA LYS A 163 3.47 20.75 5.64
C LYS A 163 3.52 19.27 5.32
N ILE A 164 4.51 18.93 4.51
CA ILE A 164 5.02 17.58 4.29
C ILE A 164 6.21 17.37 5.23
N ALA A 165 6.00 16.59 6.27
CA ALA A 165 7.01 16.28 7.26
C ALA A 165 7.74 14.97 6.95
N VAL A 166 9.07 15.01 6.90
CA VAL A 166 9.93 13.83 6.74
C VAL A 166 10.76 13.66 8.01
N PHE A 167 10.28 12.82 8.92
CA PHE A 167 10.82 12.66 10.27
C PHE A 167 11.45 11.29 10.47
N GLU A 168 12.76 11.25 10.69
CA GLU A 168 13.43 10.04 11.14
C GLU A 168 13.34 9.95 12.66
N ALA A 169 12.60 8.96 13.18
CA ALA A 169 12.43 8.74 14.60
C ALA A 169 12.94 7.36 15.01
N GLY A 170 14.01 7.35 15.82
CA GLY A 170 14.69 6.15 16.27
C GLY A 170 13.77 5.15 16.98
N THR A 171 14.19 3.90 17.03
CA THR A 171 13.49 2.86 17.81
C THR A 171 13.38 3.28 19.27
N GLY A 172 12.21 3.06 19.88
CA GLY A 172 11.98 3.41 21.28
C GLY A 172 11.59 4.85 21.58
N VAL A 173 11.64 5.77 20.59
CA VAL A 173 11.16 7.16 20.77
C VAL A 173 9.68 7.18 21.21
N GLY A 174 8.89 6.19 20.83
CA GLY A 174 7.45 6.17 21.08
C GLY A 174 6.65 6.87 19.98
N LYS A 175 7.05 6.64 18.72
CA LYS A 175 6.47 7.21 17.49
C LYS A 175 4.94 7.19 17.48
N SER A 176 4.34 6.05 17.85
CA SER A 176 2.88 5.88 17.85
C SER A 176 2.17 7.00 18.61
N TYR A 177 2.58 7.29 19.85
CA TYR A 177 1.94 8.36 20.63
C TYR A 177 2.24 9.74 20.03
N SER A 178 3.46 9.98 19.54
CA SER A 178 3.83 11.27 18.95
C SER A 178 3.03 11.62 17.70
N TYR A 179 2.56 10.65 16.91
CA TYR A 179 1.67 10.94 15.77
C TYR A 179 0.18 10.75 16.08
N LEU A 180 -0.20 9.85 16.99
CA LEU A 180 -1.61 9.59 17.31
C LEU A 180 -2.24 10.72 18.11
N ILE A 181 -1.53 11.31 19.07
CA ILE A 181 -2.07 12.40 19.89
C ILE A 181 -2.37 13.63 19.02
N PRO A 182 -1.45 14.15 18.20
CA PRO A 182 -1.75 15.24 17.27
C PRO A 182 -2.88 14.89 16.30
N SER A 183 -2.91 13.67 15.78
CA SER A 183 -3.97 13.23 14.85
C SER A 183 -5.35 13.24 15.51
N ALA A 184 -5.44 12.77 16.76
CA ALA A 184 -6.66 12.78 17.53
C ALA A 184 -7.10 14.22 17.87
N LEU A 185 -6.17 15.07 18.33
CA LEU A 185 -6.46 16.46 18.66
C LEU A 185 -6.92 17.24 17.42
N TRP A 186 -6.26 17.05 16.28
CA TRP A 186 -6.67 17.66 15.01
C TRP A 186 -8.07 17.19 14.61
N ALA A 187 -8.30 15.87 14.58
CA ALA A 187 -9.57 15.31 14.14
C ALA A 187 -10.76 15.74 15.03
N LEU A 188 -10.54 15.87 16.35
CA LEU A 188 -11.56 16.34 17.28
C LEU A 188 -11.80 17.86 17.18
N THR A 189 -10.76 18.64 16.96
CA THR A 189 -10.82 20.12 16.92
C THR A 189 -11.40 20.63 15.62
N ASN A 190 -10.97 20.06 14.50
CA ASN A 190 -11.32 20.49 13.14
C ASN A 190 -12.43 19.64 12.50
N ARG A 191 -12.86 18.55 13.13
CA ARG A 191 -13.83 17.57 12.58
C ARG A 191 -13.41 17.01 11.22
N GLU A 192 -12.11 16.97 10.98
CA GLU A 192 -11.49 16.42 9.79
C GLU A 192 -10.96 15.01 10.05
N LYS A 193 -10.92 14.19 9.00
CA LYS A 193 -10.44 12.83 9.10
C LYS A 193 -8.94 12.79 8.89
N VAL A 194 -8.25 12.01 9.72
CA VAL A 194 -6.82 11.72 9.56
C VAL A 194 -6.64 10.25 9.21
N ILE A 195 -5.92 10.00 8.12
CA ILE A 195 -5.56 8.64 7.70
C ILE A 195 -4.21 8.27 8.30
N ILE A 196 -4.13 7.07 8.88
CA ILE A 196 -2.89 6.51 9.40
C ILE A 196 -2.59 5.24 8.61
N SER A 197 -1.51 5.28 7.85
CA SER A 197 -1.07 4.20 6.99
C SER A 197 0.20 3.57 7.54
N THR A 198 0.23 2.25 7.70
CA THR A 198 1.40 1.51 8.20
C THR A 198 1.73 0.28 7.33
N GLY A 199 2.92 -0.27 7.49
CA GLY A 199 3.47 -1.28 6.58
C GLY A 199 2.80 -2.65 6.63
N THR A 200 2.28 -3.10 7.79
CA THR A 200 1.76 -4.47 7.96
C THR A 200 0.42 -4.51 8.70
N ILE A 201 -0.34 -5.59 8.52
CA ILE A 201 -1.62 -5.81 9.21
C ILE A 201 -1.40 -5.94 10.73
N ASN A 202 -0.30 -6.57 11.16
CA ASN A 202 0.03 -6.73 12.57
C ASN A 202 0.28 -5.37 13.24
N LEU A 203 0.96 -4.44 12.55
CA LEU A 203 1.17 -3.08 13.06
C LEU A 203 -0.17 -2.31 13.14
N GLN A 204 -1.07 -2.48 12.17
CA GLN A 204 -2.40 -1.88 12.24
C GLN A 204 -3.19 -2.37 13.45
N GLN A 205 -3.19 -3.67 13.71
CA GLN A 205 -3.86 -4.25 14.87
C GLN A 205 -3.26 -3.72 16.18
N GLN A 206 -1.93 -3.63 16.28
CA GLN A 206 -1.27 -3.02 17.43
C GLN A 206 -1.76 -1.59 17.68
N LEU A 207 -1.88 -0.78 16.62
CA LEU A 207 -2.40 0.59 16.74
C LEU A 207 -3.84 0.61 17.25
N CYS A 208 -4.72 -0.22 16.69
CA CYS A 208 -6.13 -0.24 17.05
C CYS A 208 -6.41 -0.84 18.44
N GLU A 209 -5.73 -1.91 18.83
CA GLU A 209 -6.03 -2.67 20.05
C GLU A 209 -5.30 -2.12 21.28
N LYS A 210 -4.17 -1.45 21.10
CA LYS A 210 -3.34 -0.95 22.20
C LYS A 210 -3.13 0.56 22.14
N ASP A 211 -2.57 1.07 21.06
CA ASP A 211 -2.03 2.44 21.06
C ASP A 211 -3.16 3.50 21.03
N VAL A 212 -4.19 3.34 20.18
CA VAL A 212 -5.34 4.28 20.14
C VAL A 212 -6.15 4.25 21.43
N PRO A 213 -6.54 3.10 22.00
CA PRO A 213 -7.19 3.05 23.31
C PRO A 213 -6.36 3.68 24.43
N ALA A 214 -5.03 3.55 24.39
CA ALA A 214 -4.15 4.25 25.33
C ALA A 214 -4.21 5.76 25.13
N VAL A 215 -4.19 6.24 23.87
CA VAL A 215 -4.34 7.67 23.55
C VAL A 215 -5.68 8.22 24.03
N GLU A 216 -6.81 7.51 23.88
CA GLU A 216 -8.10 7.93 24.42
C GLU A 216 -8.04 8.20 25.93
N LYS A 217 -7.34 7.34 26.69
CA LYS A 217 -7.14 7.49 28.13
C LYS A 217 -6.26 8.68 28.46
N ILE A 218 -5.17 8.87 27.70
CA ILE A 218 -4.23 9.99 27.86
C ILE A 218 -4.95 11.33 27.63
N ILE A 219 -5.70 11.45 26.53
CA ILE A 219 -6.37 12.72 26.19
C ILE A 219 -7.68 12.94 26.95
N GLY A 220 -8.21 11.91 27.62
CA GLY A 220 -9.50 11.95 28.33
C GLY A 220 -10.71 12.15 27.42
N LYS A 221 -10.58 11.82 26.12
CA LYS A 221 -11.63 12.00 25.10
C LYS A 221 -11.76 10.72 24.29
N LYS A 222 -13.00 10.39 23.91
CA LYS A 222 -13.29 9.29 22.99
C LYS A 222 -13.02 9.69 21.56
N ILE A 223 -12.37 8.80 20.82
CA ILE A 223 -12.04 8.96 19.40
C ILE A 223 -12.73 7.83 18.67
N LYS A 224 -13.52 8.15 17.66
CA LYS A 224 -14.07 7.11 16.79
C LYS A 224 -13.00 6.76 15.74
N TYR A 225 -12.46 5.56 15.80
CA TYR A 225 -11.46 5.07 14.84
C TYR A 225 -11.93 3.78 14.18
N VAL A 226 -11.48 3.53 12.95
CA VAL A 226 -11.84 2.33 12.18
C VAL A 226 -10.60 1.73 11.54
N LEU A 227 -10.47 0.41 11.64
CA LEU A 227 -9.47 -0.38 10.93
C LEU A 227 -10.04 -0.84 9.59
N MET A 228 -9.44 -0.38 8.49
CA MET A 228 -9.81 -0.84 7.15
C MET A 228 -8.70 -1.69 6.53
N LYS A 229 -9.08 -2.90 6.11
CA LYS A 229 -8.20 -3.84 5.41
C LYS A 229 -8.60 -3.93 3.93
N GLY A 230 -7.76 -4.56 3.10
CA GLY A 230 -8.15 -4.91 1.75
C GLY A 230 -9.36 -5.87 1.75
N ARG A 231 -10.24 -5.77 0.74
CA ARG A 231 -11.49 -6.56 0.63
C ARG A 231 -11.27 -8.06 0.73
N GLN A 232 -10.15 -8.55 0.22
CA GLN A 232 -9.74 -9.95 0.28
C GLN A 232 -9.57 -10.49 1.70
N ASN A 233 -9.50 -9.61 2.71
CA ASN A 233 -9.44 -9.99 4.12
C ASN A 233 -10.82 -10.12 4.75
N TYR A 234 -11.91 -9.85 4.03
CA TYR A 234 -13.27 -9.98 4.52
C TYR A 234 -13.98 -11.13 3.81
N VAL A 235 -14.80 -11.86 4.54
CA VAL A 235 -15.68 -12.87 3.95
C VAL A 235 -16.83 -12.21 3.18
N CYS A 236 -17.18 -12.75 2.02
CA CYS A 236 -18.35 -12.35 1.25
C CYS A 236 -19.49 -13.32 1.51
N LEU A 237 -20.55 -12.85 2.17
CA LEU A 237 -21.71 -13.69 2.54
C LEU A 237 -22.36 -14.38 1.33
N ARG A 238 -22.43 -13.69 0.18
CA ARG A 238 -22.91 -14.29 -1.08
C ARG A 238 -22.05 -15.47 -1.51
N ARG A 239 -20.74 -15.25 -1.65
CA ARG A 239 -19.81 -16.28 -2.13
C ARG A 239 -19.68 -17.43 -1.15
N LEU A 240 -19.78 -17.15 0.16
CA LEU A 240 -19.83 -18.16 1.20
C LEU A 240 -21.07 -19.04 1.05
N ASN A 241 -22.24 -18.44 0.80
CA ASN A 241 -23.49 -19.16 0.53
C ASN A 241 -23.41 -19.96 -0.78
N ASP A 242 -22.87 -19.38 -1.84
CA ASP A 242 -22.69 -20.06 -3.13
C ASP A 242 -21.75 -21.27 -2.98
N ALA A 243 -20.63 -21.11 -2.28
CA ALA A 243 -19.68 -22.19 -2.04
C ALA A 243 -20.24 -23.29 -1.12
N ALA A 244 -21.04 -22.92 -0.11
CA ALA A 244 -21.75 -23.88 0.74
C ALA A 244 -22.79 -24.70 -0.06
N SER A 245 -23.47 -24.09 -1.02
CA SER A 245 -24.46 -24.76 -1.88
C SER A 245 -23.85 -25.82 -2.80
N ILE A 246 -22.55 -25.68 -3.13
CA ILE A 246 -21.80 -26.61 -4.00
C ILE A 246 -21.23 -27.78 -3.20
N LEU A 247 -21.09 -27.66 -1.87
CA LEU A 247 -20.45 -28.64 -1.00
C LEU A 247 -21.30 -29.88 -0.70
N ASP A 248 -22.61 -29.85 -0.93
CA ASP A 248 -23.44 -31.05 -0.90
C ASP A 248 -23.03 -32.11 -1.96
N LEU A 249 -22.07 -31.78 -2.86
CA LEU A 249 -21.62 -32.63 -3.96
C LEU A 249 -20.17 -33.18 -3.83
N PHE A 250 -19.35 -32.77 -2.86
CA PHE A 250 -17.93 -33.18 -2.76
C PHE A 250 -17.47 -33.49 -1.32
N GLU A 251 -16.90 -34.68 -1.09
CA GLU A 251 -16.32 -35.09 0.21
C GLU A 251 -14.89 -34.55 0.40
N GLY A 252 -14.62 -33.88 1.53
CA GLY A 252 -13.27 -33.52 2.01
C GLY A 252 -13.02 -32.04 2.32
N GLU A 253 -13.51 -31.10 1.48
CA GLU A 253 -13.33 -29.63 1.70
C GLU A 253 -14.40 -29.00 2.61
N GLY A 254 -15.42 -29.77 3.04
CA GLY A 254 -16.62 -29.24 3.70
C GLY A 254 -16.47 -28.80 5.15
N ASP A 255 -15.47 -29.30 5.89
CA ASP A 255 -15.34 -28.99 7.32
C ASP A 255 -14.81 -27.57 7.57
N GLU A 256 -13.79 -27.13 6.82
CA GLU A 256 -13.28 -25.75 6.90
C GLU A 256 -14.35 -24.73 6.50
N LEU A 257 -15.08 -24.98 5.41
CA LEU A 257 -16.09 -24.04 4.93
C LEU A 257 -17.29 -23.94 5.89
N LYS A 258 -17.71 -25.05 6.51
CA LYS A 258 -18.72 -25.04 7.57
C LYS A 258 -18.29 -24.20 8.77
N LYS A 259 -17.04 -24.37 9.22
CA LYS A 259 -16.46 -23.54 10.30
C LYS A 259 -16.46 -22.05 9.95
N ILE A 260 -16.12 -21.68 8.71
CA ILE A 260 -16.20 -20.29 8.24
C ILE A 260 -17.65 -19.79 8.23
N ALA A 261 -18.61 -20.60 7.76
CA ALA A 261 -20.02 -20.26 7.73
C ALA A 261 -20.62 -20.03 9.12
N GLU A 262 -20.33 -20.90 10.08
CA GLU A 262 -20.75 -20.77 11.48
C GLU A 262 -20.13 -19.52 12.13
N TRP A 263 -18.85 -19.28 11.91
CA TRP A 263 -18.17 -18.08 12.42
C TRP A 263 -18.75 -16.80 11.80
N ALA A 264 -19.02 -16.78 10.49
CA ALA A 264 -19.51 -15.58 9.80
C ALA A 264 -20.88 -15.11 10.32
N GLN A 265 -21.70 -16.00 10.90
CA GLN A 265 -23.00 -15.63 11.50
C GLN A 265 -22.86 -14.83 12.79
N SER A 266 -21.78 -15.05 13.55
CA SER A 266 -21.53 -14.40 14.85
C SER A 266 -20.41 -13.36 14.82
N SER A 267 -19.65 -13.30 13.72
CA SER A 267 -18.53 -12.37 13.56
C SER A 267 -19.03 -10.92 13.42
N PRO A 268 -18.50 -9.97 14.22
CA PRO A 268 -18.86 -8.56 14.07
C PRO A 268 -18.22 -7.90 12.83
N THR A 269 -17.04 -8.37 12.43
CA THR A 269 -16.20 -7.73 11.40
C THR A 269 -16.13 -8.51 10.09
N GLY A 270 -16.36 -9.83 10.13
CA GLY A 270 -16.13 -10.74 9.01
C GLY A 270 -14.68 -10.80 8.53
N SER A 271 -13.72 -10.38 9.35
CA SER A 271 -12.28 -10.29 9.00
C SER A 271 -11.56 -11.64 9.19
N ARG A 272 -10.74 -12.05 8.21
CA ARG A 272 -9.93 -13.30 8.23
C ARG A 272 -9.10 -13.45 9.51
N SER A 273 -8.56 -12.35 10.02
CA SER A 273 -7.72 -12.33 11.22
C SER A 273 -8.47 -12.70 12.50
N ASP A 274 -9.81 -12.68 12.47
CA ASP A 274 -10.64 -12.88 13.65
C ASP A 274 -11.13 -14.35 13.72
N LEU A 275 -10.70 -15.19 12.79
CA LEU A 275 -10.86 -16.63 12.83
C LEU A 275 -9.88 -17.24 13.85
N SER A 276 -10.36 -18.22 14.61
CA SER A 276 -9.54 -18.98 15.57
C SER A 276 -8.58 -19.98 14.90
N PHE A 277 -8.73 -20.20 13.60
CA PHE A 277 -7.89 -21.05 12.77
C PHE A 277 -7.52 -20.33 11.47
N MET A 278 -6.43 -20.77 10.83
CA MET A 278 -6.01 -20.20 9.56
C MET A 278 -6.63 -21.00 8.40
N PRO A 279 -7.58 -20.45 7.64
CA PRO A 279 -8.16 -21.15 6.50
C PRO A 279 -7.11 -21.32 5.40
N THR A 280 -7.20 -22.43 4.67
CA THR A 280 -6.37 -22.65 3.47
C THR A 280 -6.63 -21.57 2.43
N GLU A 281 -5.59 -21.15 1.70
CA GLU A 281 -5.70 -20.10 0.66
C GLU A 281 -6.71 -20.49 -0.44
N ASN A 282 -6.77 -21.78 -0.78
CA ASN A 282 -7.73 -22.30 -1.75
C ASN A 282 -9.18 -22.04 -1.31
N ILE A 283 -9.53 -22.35 -0.05
CA ILE A 283 -10.88 -22.14 0.47
C ILE A 283 -11.16 -20.64 0.65
N TRP A 284 -10.22 -19.89 1.23
CA TRP A 284 -10.41 -18.46 1.47
C TRP A 284 -10.64 -17.68 0.18
N SER A 285 -9.89 -17.99 -0.88
CA SER A 285 -10.06 -17.35 -2.20
C SER A 285 -11.42 -17.63 -2.86
N LYS A 286 -12.15 -18.66 -2.43
CA LYS A 286 -13.51 -18.96 -2.91
C LYS A 286 -14.57 -18.11 -2.20
N VAL A 287 -14.35 -17.75 -0.94
CA VAL A 287 -15.35 -17.12 -0.06
C VAL A 287 -15.08 -15.64 0.25
N ASN A 288 -13.89 -15.12 -0.02
CA ASN A 288 -13.52 -13.75 0.26
C ASN A 288 -14.24 -12.71 -0.63
N SER A 289 -14.27 -11.45 -0.18
CA SER A 289 -14.75 -10.34 -1.00
C SER A 289 -13.66 -9.90 -1.98
N GLU A 290 -14.01 -9.86 -3.26
CA GLU A 290 -13.20 -9.26 -4.31
C GLU A 290 -14.02 -8.09 -4.92
N SER A 291 -13.36 -7.02 -5.36
CA SER A 291 -14.01 -5.81 -5.90
C SER A 291 -14.73 -6.11 -7.21
N ASP A 292 -14.12 -6.94 -8.03
CA ASP A 292 -14.60 -7.42 -9.31
C ASP A 292 -15.88 -8.26 -9.16
N ALA A 293 -15.89 -9.23 -8.26
CA ALA A 293 -17.05 -10.09 -8.02
C ALA A 293 -18.19 -9.42 -7.21
N CYS A 294 -18.08 -8.14 -6.86
CA CYS A 294 -19.06 -7.47 -6.01
C CYS A 294 -20.22 -6.87 -6.82
N MET A 295 -21.45 -7.17 -6.43
CA MET A 295 -22.67 -6.62 -7.05
C MET A 295 -23.08 -5.24 -6.47
N GLY A 296 -22.25 -4.63 -5.61
CA GLY A 296 -22.50 -3.30 -5.04
C GLY A 296 -23.84 -3.21 -4.30
N MET A 297 -24.64 -2.18 -4.64
CA MET A 297 -25.96 -1.92 -4.09
C MET A 297 -27.00 -3.02 -4.41
N ARG A 298 -26.75 -3.82 -5.45
CA ARG A 298 -27.67 -4.87 -5.93
C ARG A 298 -27.44 -6.23 -5.26
N CYS A 299 -26.44 -6.33 -4.39
CA CYS A 299 -26.13 -7.56 -3.67
C CYS A 299 -27.27 -7.92 -2.69
N PRO A 300 -27.78 -9.17 -2.67
CA PRO A 300 -28.81 -9.60 -1.71
C PRO A 300 -28.38 -9.43 -0.25
N TYR A 301 -27.07 -9.51 0.01
CA TYR A 301 -26.47 -9.34 1.33
C TYR A 301 -25.90 -7.94 1.56
N HIS A 302 -26.29 -6.92 0.78
CA HIS A 302 -25.69 -5.58 0.85
C HIS A 302 -25.73 -4.99 2.27
N ASN A 303 -26.89 -5.03 2.91
CA ASN A 303 -27.09 -4.49 4.27
C ASN A 303 -26.26 -5.22 5.32
N ASP A 304 -26.02 -6.52 5.13
CA ASP A 304 -25.24 -7.35 6.05
C ASP A 304 -23.76 -7.45 5.69
N CYS A 305 -23.36 -6.91 4.55
CA CYS A 305 -22.02 -7.01 4.02
C CYS A 305 -21.01 -6.33 4.94
N PHE A 306 -20.05 -7.12 5.44
CA PHE A 306 -18.97 -6.63 6.30
C PHE A 306 -18.16 -5.48 5.68
N VAL A 307 -17.90 -5.54 4.37
CA VAL A 307 -17.18 -4.47 3.65
C VAL A 307 -17.99 -3.17 3.60
N MET A 308 -19.32 -3.27 3.44
CA MET A 308 -20.18 -2.07 3.43
C MET A 308 -20.36 -1.51 4.84
N LYS A 309 -20.50 -2.38 5.85
CA LYS A 309 -20.54 -1.99 7.27
C LYS A 309 -19.28 -1.21 7.67
N VAL A 310 -18.08 -1.73 7.39
CA VAL A 310 -16.83 -1.03 7.74
C VAL A 310 -16.66 0.29 6.97
N ARG A 311 -17.07 0.36 5.69
CA ARG A 311 -17.07 1.62 4.92
C ARG A 311 -18.00 2.67 5.53
N LYS A 312 -19.20 2.26 5.96
CA LYS A 312 -20.16 3.14 6.64
C LYS A 312 -19.64 3.61 7.99
N GLU A 313 -18.98 2.74 8.74
CA GLU A 313 -18.33 3.10 10.01
C GLU A 313 -17.20 4.12 9.79
N ALA A 314 -16.35 3.89 8.78
CA ALA A 314 -15.24 4.76 8.42
C ALA A 314 -15.71 6.17 8.00
N ALA A 315 -16.84 6.28 7.30
CA ALA A 315 -17.43 7.56 6.93
C ALA A 315 -17.72 8.47 8.14
N GLY A 316 -18.07 7.86 9.27
CA GLY A 316 -18.31 8.56 10.53
C GLY A 316 -17.15 8.52 11.52
N ALA A 317 -15.95 8.09 11.12
CA ALA A 317 -14.77 8.00 11.98
C ALA A 317 -13.95 9.30 11.96
N ASN A 318 -13.21 9.54 13.05
CA ASN A 318 -12.20 10.58 13.19
C ASN A 318 -10.84 10.11 12.62
N LEU A 319 -10.45 8.88 12.95
CA LEU A 319 -9.20 8.26 12.49
C LEU A 319 -9.50 7.02 11.68
N ILE A 320 -8.78 6.82 10.58
CA ILE A 320 -8.88 5.60 9.77
C ILE A 320 -7.50 5.00 9.62
N ILE A 321 -7.36 3.73 10.04
CA ILE A 321 -6.09 3.01 10.04
C ILE A 321 -6.10 2.00 8.90
N VAL A 322 -5.07 2.04 8.04
CA VAL A 322 -4.96 1.26 6.80
C VAL A 322 -3.55 0.73 6.58
N ASN A 323 -3.35 -0.20 5.63
CA ASN A 323 -2.01 -0.43 5.05
C ASN A 323 -1.72 0.58 3.94
N HIS A 324 -0.45 0.71 3.60
CA HIS A 324 0.00 1.46 2.42
C HIS A 324 -0.73 1.03 1.13
N HIS A 325 -0.89 -0.28 0.91
CA HIS A 325 -1.55 -0.79 -0.30
C HIS A 325 -3.02 -0.33 -0.46
N LEU A 326 -3.81 -0.35 0.61
CA LEU A 326 -5.21 0.12 0.57
C LEU A 326 -5.29 1.63 0.36
N LEU A 327 -4.35 2.39 0.95
CA LEU A 327 -4.26 3.82 0.71
C LEU A 327 -3.93 4.12 -0.75
N PHE A 328 -2.98 3.41 -1.37
CA PHE A 328 -2.66 3.60 -2.79
C PHE A 328 -3.82 3.20 -3.71
N ALA A 329 -4.58 2.16 -3.36
CA ALA A 329 -5.81 1.82 -4.08
C ALA A 329 -6.86 2.94 -4.04
N ASP A 330 -6.98 3.63 -2.91
CA ASP A 330 -7.86 4.80 -2.80
C ASP A 330 -7.34 5.98 -3.62
N ILE A 331 -6.03 6.25 -3.58
CA ILE A 331 -5.40 7.35 -4.33
C ILE A 331 -5.53 7.14 -5.84
N GLU A 332 -5.26 5.94 -6.35
CA GLU A 332 -5.41 5.62 -7.77
C GLU A 332 -6.86 5.78 -8.25
N SER A 333 -7.81 5.32 -7.43
CA SER A 333 -9.24 5.49 -7.70
C SER A 333 -9.65 6.96 -7.79
N ARG A 334 -9.06 7.83 -6.96
CA ARG A 334 -9.29 9.29 -7.01
C ARG A 334 -8.65 9.93 -8.23
N LEU A 335 -7.40 9.57 -8.56
CA LEU A 335 -6.67 10.09 -9.72
C LEU A 335 -7.36 9.73 -11.05
N SER A 336 -7.94 8.53 -11.13
CA SER A 336 -8.65 8.04 -12.32
C SER A 336 -10.04 8.67 -12.50
N GLY A 337 -10.43 9.61 -11.63
CA GLY A 337 -11.66 10.39 -11.77
C GLY A 337 -12.93 9.58 -11.51
N ALA A 338 -12.93 8.76 -10.44
CA ALA A 338 -14.05 7.99 -9.93
C ALA A 338 -15.43 8.50 -10.41
N GLY A 339 -15.96 7.87 -11.46
CA GLY A 339 -17.31 8.11 -11.96
C GLY A 339 -18.38 7.44 -11.08
N TYR A 340 -19.65 7.61 -11.45
CA TYR A 340 -20.84 7.09 -10.73
C TYR A 340 -20.77 5.63 -10.23
N ASP A 341 -19.96 4.76 -10.84
CA ASP A 341 -19.84 3.33 -10.49
C ASP A 341 -18.69 3.00 -9.49
N ASP A 342 -17.65 3.82 -9.38
CA ASP A 342 -16.44 3.53 -8.58
C ASP A 342 -16.37 4.43 -7.34
N ALA A 343 -17.19 4.13 -6.34
CA ALA A 343 -17.12 4.83 -5.05
C ALA A 343 -15.71 4.70 -4.44
N ALA A 344 -15.11 5.85 -4.11
CA ALA A 344 -13.82 5.93 -3.42
C ALA A 344 -13.75 4.94 -2.24
N VAL A 345 -12.60 4.29 -2.06
CA VAL A 345 -12.43 3.21 -1.09
C VAL A 345 -12.54 3.75 0.34
N LEU A 346 -11.99 4.93 0.56
CA LEU A 346 -11.98 5.67 1.82
C LEU A 346 -12.88 6.91 1.70
N PRO A 347 -13.47 7.39 2.81
CA PRO A 347 -14.15 8.69 2.83
C PRO A 347 -13.15 9.84 2.56
N PRO A 348 -13.60 11.07 2.24
CA PRO A 348 -12.68 12.20 2.03
C PRO A 348 -11.80 12.50 3.25
N TYR A 349 -10.52 12.80 3.00
CA TYR A 349 -9.50 13.18 3.98
C TYR A 349 -8.51 14.17 3.37
N ARG A 350 -7.79 14.91 4.22
CA ARG A 350 -6.76 15.88 3.82
C ARG A 350 -5.41 15.70 4.52
N HIS A 351 -5.36 14.82 5.52
CA HIS A 351 -4.20 14.62 6.39
C HIS A 351 -3.84 13.14 6.44
N ILE A 352 -2.56 12.84 6.18
CA ILE A 352 -2.04 11.47 6.17
C ILE A 352 -0.83 11.38 7.10
N ILE A 353 -0.81 10.34 7.93
CA ILE A 353 0.38 9.83 8.60
C ILE A 353 0.82 8.55 7.88
N PHE A 354 2.04 8.54 7.35
CA PHE A 354 2.74 7.33 6.95
C PHE A 354 3.69 6.89 8.06
N ASP A 355 3.31 5.84 8.79
CA ASP A 355 4.21 5.13 9.68
C ASP A 355 4.98 4.05 8.92
N GLU A 356 6.21 3.80 9.34
CA GLU A 356 7.19 2.99 8.61
C GLU A 356 7.35 3.40 7.13
N ALA A 357 7.39 4.72 6.91
CA ALA A 357 7.45 5.34 5.59
C ALA A 357 8.60 4.88 4.68
N HIS A 358 9.65 4.23 5.22
CA HIS A 358 10.69 3.60 4.41
C HIS A 358 10.14 2.55 3.43
N GLY A 359 9.00 1.93 3.75
CA GLY A 359 8.36 0.89 2.95
C GLY A 359 7.43 1.39 1.85
N ILE A 360 7.17 2.70 1.77
CA ILE A 360 6.22 3.31 0.83
C ILE A 360 6.54 2.96 -0.62
N GLU A 361 7.81 3.11 -1.03
CA GLU A 361 8.19 2.89 -2.43
C GLU A 361 7.92 1.44 -2.87
N ASN A 362 8.26 0.46 -2.02
CA ASN A 362 8.02 -0.95 -2.33
C ASN A 362 6.52 -1.25 -2.35
N ALA A 363 5.75 -0.70 -1.42
CA ALA A 363 4.30 -0.88 -1.39
C ALA A 363 3.62 -0.22 -2.60
N ALA A 364 4.07 0.96 -3.03
CA ALA A 364 3.57 1.64 -4.22
C ALA A 364 3.96 0.86 -5.49
N THR A 365 5.23 0.51 -5.65
CA THR A 365 5.72 -0.29 -6.79
C THR A 365 4.95 -1.61 -6.90
N SER A 366 4.76 -2.33 -5.79
CA SER A 366 4.00 -3.58 -5.79
C SER A 366 2.53 -3.39 -6.11
N PHE A 367 1.94 -2.26 -5.73
CA PHE A 367 0.54 -1.95 -5.99
C PHE A 367 0.31 -1.63 -7.47
N PHE A 368 1.13 -0.75 -8.05
CA PHE A 368 1.07 -0.36 -9.47
C PHE A 368 1.66 -1.42 -10.43
N SER A 369 2.05 -2.59 -9.93
CA SER A 369 2.53 -3.70 -10.75
C SER A 369 1.36 -4.52 -11.29
N GLU A 370 1.24 -4.60 -12.62
CA GLU A 370 0.27 -5.47 -13.27
C GLU A 370 0.91 -6.82 -13.62
N SER A 371 0.19 -7.91 -13.36
CA SER A 371 0.67 -9.26 -13.70
C SER A 371 -0.42 -10.21 -14.14
N VAL A 372 -0.11 -11.01 -15.15
CA VAL A 372 -1.02 -12.02 -15.72
C VAL A 372 -0.33 -13.38 -15.87
N ASN A 373 -1.10 -14.45 -15.70
CA ASN A 373 -0.66 -15.82 -15.93
C ASN A 373 -1.80 -16.66 -16.53
N ARG A 374 -1.50 -17.88 -16.97
CA ARG A 374 -2.49 -18.77 -17.59
C ARG A 374 -3.71 -19.06 -16.70
N PHE A 375 -3.55 -19.12 -15.38
CA PHE A 375 -4.65 -19.44 -14.46
C PHE A 375 -5.62 -18.27 -14.33
N LYS A 376 -5.12 -17.03 -14.23
CA LYS A 376 -5.93 -15.81 -14.20
C LYS A 376 -6.80 -15.69 -15.46
N ILE A 377 -6.21 -15.91 -16.64
CA ILE A 377 -6.94 -15.84 -17.91
C ILE A 377 -7.95 -16.98 -18.02
N ASN A 378 -7.54 -18.22 -17.76
CA ASN A 378 -8.44 -19.37 -17.83
C ASN A 378 -9.61 -19.27 -16.83
N LYS A 379 -9.41 -18.68 -15.65
CA LYS A 379 -10.49 -18.45 -14.67
C LYS A 379 -11.60 -17.60 -15.30
N LEU A 380 -11.24 -16.43 -15.85
CA LEU A 380 -12.18 -15.50 -16.46
C LEU A 380 -12.87 -16.09 -17.70
N VAL A 381 -12.09 -16.71 -18.60
CA VAL A 381 -12.62 -17.31 -19.82
C VAL A 381 -13.62 -18.43 -19.49
N ASN A 382 -13.30 -19.31 -18.54
CA ASN A 382 -14.19 -20.42 -18.15
C ASN A 382 -15.43 -19.96 -17.36
N GLN A 383 -15.37 -18.83 -16.66
CA GLN A 383 -16.54 -18.22 -16.04
C GLN A 383 -17.49 -17.65 -17.10
N MET A 384 -16.96 -17.03 -18.15
CA MET A 384 -17.76 -16.55 -19.26
C MET A 384 -18.35 -17.67 -20.11
N TYR A 385 -17.52 -18.63 -20.52
CA TYR A 385 -17.97 -19.73 -21.37
C TYR A 385 -17.11 -20.98 -21.15
N ARG A 386 -17.78 -22.11 -20.92
CA ARG A 386 -17.17 -23.44 -20.86
C ARG A 386 -18.02 -24.45 -21.64
N HIS A 387 -17.33 -25.28 -22.41
CA HIS A 387 -17.93 -26.38 -23.16
C HIS A 387 -17.53 -27.73 -22.55
N ARG A 388 -18.51 -28.60 -22.25
CA ARG A 388 -18.30 -29.97 -21.75
C ARG A 388 -19.13 -30.96 -22.56
N LYS A 389 -18.51 -31.80 -23.40
CA LYS A 389 -19.11 -32.90 -24.19
C LYS A 389 -20.50 -32.62 -24.82
N ASN A 390 -21.58 -32.53 -24.03
CA ASN A 390 -22.96 -32.28 -24.46
C ASN A 390 -23.61 -31.02 -23.84
N SER A 391 -22.87 -30.15 -23.13
CA SER A 391 -23.44 -28.94 -22.54
C SER A 391 -22.48 -27.74 -22.58
N GLU A 392 -23.10 -26.58 -22.76
CA GLU A 392 -22.48 -25.27 -22.64
C GLU A 392 -22.94 -24.61 -21.34
N ALA A 393 -22.05 -23.87 -20.70
CA ALA A 393 -22.36 -23.15 -19.48
C ALA A 393 -21.47 -21.91 -19.35
N GLY A 394 -21.87 -20.97 -18.51
CA GLY A 394 -21.15 -19.73 -18.23
C GLY A 394 -22.05 -18.51 -18.37
N HIS A 395 -21.57 -17.35 -17.94
CA HIS A 395 -22.36 -16.11 -17.96
C HIS A 395 -22.76 -15.70 -19.38
N LEU A 396 -21.95 -15.99 -20.39
CA LEU A 396 -22.26 -15.70 -21.79
C LEU A 396 -23.48 -16.49 -22.28
N CYS A 397 -23.64 -17.75 -21.86
CA CYS A 397 -24.82 -18.56 -22.22
C CYS A 397 -26.09 -18.00 -21.56
N SER A 398 -26.00 -17.56 -20.30
CA SER A 398 -27.12 -16.91 -19.61
C SER A 398 -27.47 -15.55 -20.21
N LEU A 399 -26.46 -14.78 -20.60
CA LEU A 399 -26.63 -13.50 -21.30
C LEU A 399 -27.26 -13.65 -22.67
N ALA A 400 -26.88 -14.69 -23.42
CA ALA A 400 -27.42 -14.94 -24.75
C ALA A 400 -28.95 -15.04 -24.72
N ILE A 401 -29.52 -15.71 -23.71
CA ILE A 401 -30.97 -15.86 -23.52
C ILE A 401 -31.68 -14.49 -23.37
N LEU A 402 -30.99 -13.49 -22.82
CA LEU A 402 -31.52 -12.15 -22.56
C LEU A 402 -31.16 -11.14 -23.67
N SER A 403 -30.44 -11.57 -24.71
CA SER A 403 -29.86 -10.69 -25.72
C SER A 403 -30.50 -10.90 -27.08
N ALA A 404 -30.82 -9.80 -27.77
CA ALA A 404 -31.21 -9.83 -29.18
C ALA A 404 -30.10 -10.35 -30.13
N ASN A 405 -28.86 -10.45 -29.62
CA ASN A 405 -27.69 -10.94 -30.36
C ASN A 405 -27.30 -12.38 -29.97
N GLU A 406 -28.26 -13.21 -29.55
CA GLU A 406 -28.01 -14.57 -29.05
C GLU A 406 -27.19 -15.44 -30.02
N GLU A 407 -27.40 -15.30 -31.34
CA GLU A 407 -26.70 -16.07 -32.37
C GLU A 407 -25.18 -15.91 -32.29
N LYS A 408 -24.70 -14.72 -31.88
CA LYS A 408 -23.27 -14.43 -31.75
C LYS A 408 -22.61 -15.25 -30.64
N ALA A 409 -23.35 -15.64 -29.60
CA ALA A 409 -22.80 -16.45 -28.53
C ALA A 409 -22.30 -17.83 -29.02
N GLY A 410 -22.79 -18.32 -30.17
CA GLY A 410 -22.31 -19.55 -30.81
C GLY A 410 -20.83 -19.52 -31.20
N ASP A 411 -20.25 -18.33 -31.43
CA ASP A 411 -18.83 -18.18 -31.79
C ASP A 411 -17.89 -18.39 -30.58
N ALA A 412 -18.43 -18.43 -29.36
CA ALA A 412 -17.65 -18.50 -28.12
C ALA A 412 -16.74 -19.74 -28.04
N PHE A 413 -17.20 -20.88 -28.56
CA PHE A 413 -16.39 -22.10 -28.60
C PHE A 413 -15.09 -21.90 -29.41
N GLU A 414 -15.20 -21.25 -30.57
CA GLU A 414 -14.04 -20.99 -31.43
C GLU A 414 -13.05 -20.03 -30.75
N PHE A 415 -13.55 -18.92 -30.19
CA PHE A 415 -12.70 -17.95 -29.49
C PHE A 415 -12.01 -18.55 -28.26
N THR A 416 -12.71 -19.33 -27.45
CA THR A 416 -12.10 -19.99 -26.29
C THR A 416 -11.04 -21.01 -26.68
N ASN A 417 -11.19 -21.71 -27.81
CA ASN A 417 -10.14 -22.58 -28.34
C ASN A 417 -8.93 -21.81 -28.88
N LYS A 418 -9.15 -20.69 -29.59
CA LYS A 418 -8.08 -19.78 -30.03
C LYS A 418 -7.28 -19.24 -28.84
N ILE A 419 -7.96 -18.81 -27.77
CA ILE A 419 -7.30 -18.35 -26.53
C ILE A 419 -6.47 -19.47 -25.90
N LYS A 420 -7.01 -20.69 -25.78
CA LYS A 420 -6.27 -21.84 -25.22
C LYS A 420 -5.00 -22.13 -26.01
N LEU A 421 -5.09 -22.17 -27.34
CA LEU A 421 -3.93 -22.39 -28.21
C LEU A 421 -2.88 -21.29 -28.05
N ALA A 422 -3.31 -20.03 -28.09
CA ALA A 422 -2.41 -18.89 -27.93
C ALA A 422 -1.74 -18.87 -26.54
N LEU A 423 -2.47 -19.19 -25.47
CA LEU A 423 -1.91 -19.34 -24.12
C LEU A 423 -0.84 -20.44 -24.06
N THR A 424 -1.10 -21.59 -24.69
CA THR A 424 -0.11 -22.67 -24.77
C THR A 424 1.16 -22.21 -25.51
N ASN A 425 1.03 -21.47 -26.60
CA ASN A 425 2.17 -20.92 -27.34
C ASN A 425 2.97 -19.92 -26.49
N VAL A 426 2.30 -19.05 -25.72
CA VAL A 426 2.96 -18.12 -24.79
C VAL A 426 3.74 -18.88 -23.71
N GLU A 427 3.14 -19.91 -23.10
CA GLU A 427 3.83 -20.73 -22.09
C GLU A 427 5.05 -21.47 -22.66
N ILE A 428 4.94 -22.07 -23.85
CA ILE A 428 6.06 -22.78 -24.51
C ILE A 428 7.18 -21.80 -24.82
N THR A 429 6.89 -20.72 -25.56
CA THR A 429 7.91 -19.75 -25.98
C THR A 429 8.57 -19.04 -24.80
N ALA A 430 7.82 -18.76 -23.73
CA ALA A 430 8.38 -18.17 -22.51
C ALA A 430 9.30 -19.14 -21.76
N LYS A 431 8.96 -20.43 -21.69
CA LYS A 431 9.81 -21.45 -21.07
C LYS A 431 11.07 -21.71 -21.86
N ASP A 432 10.95 -21.76 -23.19
CA ASP A 432 12.09 -21.86 -24.11
C ASP A 432 13.02 -20.65 -23.97
N LEU A 433 12.46 -19.45 -23.78
CA LEU A 433 13.22 -18.23 -23.52
C LEU A 433 13.94 -18.25 -22.17
N LEU A 434 13.25 -18.72 -21.12
CA LEU A 434 13.80 -18.77 -19.76
C LEU A 434 14.84 -19.89 -19.58
N THR A 435 14.75 -21.00 -20.31
CA THR A 435 15.63 -22.16 -20.17
C THR A 435 15.82 -22.58 -18.70
N ASN A 436 17.02 -22.39 -18.13
CA ASN A 436 17.35 -22.66 -16.73
C ASN A 436 17.07 -21.46 -15.80
N ASP A 437 16.98 -20.26 -16.33
CA ASP A 437 16.70 -19.04 -15.56
C ASP A 437 15.25 -18.99 -15.10
N TYR A 438 15.01 -18.39 -13.93
CA TYR A 438 13.67 -18.25 -13.37
C TYR A 438 12.97 -16.95 -13.77
N THR A 439 13.74 -15.94 -14.16
CA THR A 439 13.25 -14.59 -14.43
C THR A 439 14.07 -13.99 -15.56
N MET A 440 13.43 -13.33 -16.52
CA MET A 440 14.10 -12.59 -17.59
C MET A 440 13.37 -11.28 -17.88
N ARG A 441 14.11 -10.18 -17.82
CA ARG A 441 13.61 -8.83 -18.13
C ARG A 441 13.71 -8.56 -19.64
N LEU A 442 12.72 -7.86 -20.18
CA LEU A 442 12.68 -7.36 -21.55
C LEU A 442 13.27 -5.94 -21.58
N TYR A 443 14.39 -5.78 -22.27
CA TYR A 443 15.06 -4.49 -22.52
C TYR A 443 15.93 -4.62 -23.78
N GLU A 444 16.59 -3.53 -24.21
CA GLU A 444 17.41 -3.49 -25.44
C GLU A 444 18.39 -4.68 -25.59
N GLY A 445 19.01 -5.13 -24.48
CA GLY A 445 19.97 -6.24 -24.50
C GLY A 445 19.36 -7.63 -24.66
N THR A 446 18.10 -7.85 -24.25
CA THR A 446 17.41 -9.14 -24.35
C THR A 446 16.34 -9.18 -25.43
N ALA A 447 15.91 -8.03 -25.97
CA ALA A 447 14.79 -7.91 -26.89
C ALA A 447 14.85 -8.85 -28.10
N ARG A 448 16.06 -9.15 -28.60
CA ARG A 448 16.26 -10.10 -29.71
C ARG A 448 15.79 -11.52 -29.37
N ASN A 449 15.98 -11.95 -28.13
CA ASN A 449 15.56 -13.29 -27.66
C ASN A 449 14.04 -13.37 -27.47
N PHE A 450 13.39 -12.23 -27.20
CA PHE A 450 11.94 -12.15 -26.97
C PHE A 450 11.10 -12.23 -28.25
N GLY A 451 11.69 -12.21 -29.45
CA GLY A 451 10.96 -12.17 -30.73
C GLY A 451 9.81 -13.20 -30.85
N PRO A 452 10.08 -14.52 -30.74
CA PRO A 452 9.04 -15.55 -30.82
C PRO A 452 7.97 -15.41 -29.72
N PHE A 453 8.40 -15.06 -28.51
CA PHE A 453 7.49 -14.83 -27.38
C PHE A 453 6.57 -13.63 -27.62
N LEU A 454 7.09 -12.51 -28.12
CA LEU A 454 6.29 -11.31 -28.41
C LEU A 454 5.25 -11.56 -29.52
N VAL A 455 5.57 -12.41 -30.50
CA VAL A 455 4.61 -12.86 -31.51
C VAL A 455 3.47 -13.67 -30.85
N ALA A 456 3.81 -14.63 -29.99
CA ALA A 456 2.82 -15.42 -29.25
C ALA A 456 1.94 -14.55 -28.33
N VAL A 457 2.53 -13.56 -27.64
CA VAL A 457 1.79 -12.57 -26.84
C VAL A 457 0.86 -11.74 -27.72
N GLY A 458 1.28 -11.32 -28.90
CA GLY A 458 0.44 -10.60 -29.87
C GLY A 458 -0.74 -11.44 -30.38
N GLU A 459 -0.54 -12.74 -30.60
CA GLU A 459 -1.63 -13.68 -30.93
C GLU A 459 -2.63 -13.83 -29.77
N LEU A 460 -2.14 -14.00 -28.55
CA LEU A 460 -2.98 -14.07 -27.36
C LEU A 460 -3.78 -12.78 -27.14
N THR A 461 -3.14 -11.63 -27.31
CA THR A 461 -3.77 -10.30 -27.19
C THR A 461 -4.94 -10.18 -28.17
N ARG A 462 -4.74 -10.57 -29.44
CA ARG A 462 -5.81 -10.56 -30.46
C ARG A 462 -6.94 -11.54 -30.14
N ALA A 463 -6.61 -12.74 -29.67
CA ALA A 463 -7.61 -13.75 -29.31
C ALA A 463 -8.48 -13.31 -28.11
N LEU A 464 -7.86 -12.72 -27.08
CA LEU A 464 -8.57 -12.18 -25.92
C LEU A 464 -9.40 -10.95 -26.30
N GLY A 465 -8.85 -10.03 -27.10
CA GLY A 465 -9.57 -8.86 -27.60
C GLY A 465 -10.83 -9.26 -28.37
N ALA A 466 -10.72 -10.22 -29.29
CA ALA A 466 -11.87 -10.71 -30.05
C ALA A 466 -12.94 -11.38 -29.18
N PHE A 467 -12.54 -12.09 -28.11
CA PHE A 467 -13.49 -12.66 -27.15
C PHE A 467 -14.16 -11.58 -26.29
N ALA A 468 -13.42 -10.56 -25.88
CA ALA A 468 -13.96 -9.39 -25.18
C ALA A 468 -14.97 -8.64 -26.06
N ASP A 469 -14.68 -8.45 -27.35
CA ASP A 469 -15.59 -7.84 -28.31
C ASP A 469 -16.87 -8.67 -28.52
N LEU A 470 -16.75 -9.99 -28.58
CA LEU A 470 -17.93 -10.88 -28.60
C LEU A 470 -18.82 -10.64 -27.38
N ILE A 471 -18.23 -10.57 -26.17
CA ILE A 471 -18.98 -10.31 -24.94
C ILE A 471 -19.70 -8.96 -25.02
N ARG A 472 -19.02 -7.90 -25.51
CA ARG A 472 -19.63 -6.57 -25.70
C ARG A 472 -20.84 -6.63 -26.62
N ILE A 473 -20.71 -7.27 -27.78
CA ILE A 473 -21.79 -7.40 -28.77
C ILE A 473 -23.01 -8.10 -28.16
N VAL A 474 -22.80 -9.19 -27.40
CA VAL A 474 -23.91 -9.89 -26.73
C VAL A 474 -24.52 -9.00 -25.64
N MET A 475 -23.71 -8.29 -24.85
CA MET A 475 -24.19 -7.37 -23.82
C MET A 475 -24.96 -6.16 -24.38
N GLU A 476 -24.58 -5.64 -25.55
CA GLU A 476 -25.29 -4.54 -26.23
C GLU A 476 -26.70 -4.94 -26.68
N GLY A 477 -26.92 -6.23 -26.96
CA GLY A 477 -28.23 -6.76 -27.33
C GLY A 477 -29.19 -6.97 -26.14
N VAL A 478 -28.75 -6.75 -24.90
CA VAL A 478 -29.58 -6.91 -23.70
C VAL A 478 -30.44 -5.67 -23.48
N SER A 479 -31.75 -5.88 -23.28
CA SER A 479 -32.72 -4.80 -23.03
C SER A 479 -32.41 -4.06 -21.72
N ASP A 480 -32.82 -2.79 -21.60
CA ASP A 480 -32.58 -2.00 -20.37
C ASP A 480 -33.21 -2.65 -19.13
N ASP A 481 -34.38 -3.27 -19.28
CA ASP A 481 -35.09 -3.96 -18.20
C ASP A 481 -34.33 -5.20 -17.70
N ASP A 482 -33.57 -5.86 -18.58
CA ASP A 482 -32.81 -7.08 -18.28
C ASP A 482 -31.39 -6.81 -17.77
N LYS A 483 -30.90 -5.57 -17.84
CA LYS A 483 -29.56 -5.18 -17.35
C LYS A 483 -29.39 -5.35 -15.84
N ASP A 484 -30.49 -5.53 -15.10
CA ASP A 484 -30.45 -5.82 -13.67
C ASP A 484 -30.14 -7.29 -13.35
N ALA A 485 -30.12 -8.18 -14.35
CA ALA A 485 -29.79 -9.58 -14.16
C ALA A 485 -28.34 -9.77 -13.64
N PRO A 486 -28.11 -10.68 -12.66
CA PRO A 486 -26.78 -10.95 -12.12
C PRO A 486 -25.72 -11.29 -13.18
N CYS A 487 -26.09 -12.04 -14.22
CA CYS A 487 -25.18 -12.46 -15.29
C CYS A 487 -24.65 -11.29 -16.13
N TYR A 488 -25.40 -10.20 -16.26
CA TYR A 488 -24.96 -8.99 -16.96
C TYR A 488 -23.79 -8.32 -16.22
N TRP A 489 -23.91 -8.18 -14.90
CA TRP A 489 -22.87 -7.57 -14.07
C TRP A 489 -21.64 -8.44 -13.94
N GLU A 490 -21.81 -9.75 -13.75
CA GLU A 490 -20.70 -10.69 -13.72
C GLU A 490 -19.92 -10.66 -15.05
N SER A 491 -20.62 -10.53 -16.17
CA SER A 491 -19.99 -10.36 -17.49
C SER A 491 -19.31 -9.00 -17.65
N LYS A 492 -19.94 -7.89 -17.20
CA LYS A 492 -19.33 -6.54 -17.19
C LYS A 492 -18.01 -6.53 -16.42
N THR A 493 -17.99 -7.16 -15.25
CA THR A 493 -16.79 -7.33 -14.44
C THR A 493 -15.72 -8.11 -15.18
N ILE A 494 -16.07 -9.30 -15.68
CA ILE A 494 -15.08 -10.17 -16.35
C ILE A 494 -14.51 -9.45 -17.57
N LEU A 495 -15.34 -8.72 -18.32
CA LEU A 495 -14.91 -7.92 -19.45
C LEU A 495 -13.87 -6.86 -19.05
N ARG A 496 -14.09 -6.09 -17.97
CA ARG A 496 -13.10 -5.11 -17.45
C ARG A 496 -11.74 -5.76 -17.15
N HIS A 497 -11.75 -6.97 -16.59
CA HIS A 497 -10.53 -7.71 -16.28
C HIS A 497 -9.84 -8.28 -17.53
N LEU A 498 -10.62 -8.74 -18.51
CA LEU A 498 -10.07 -9.14 -19.80
C LEU A 498 -9.42 -7.93 -20.49
N ASP A 499 -10.04 -6.75 -20.42
CA ASP A 499 -9.50 -5.52 -20.97
C ASP A 499 -8.17 -5.12 -20.33
N SER A 500 -8.07 -5.17 -19.00
CA SER A 500 -6.80 -4.89 -18.32
C SER A 500 -5.70 -5.88 -18.73
N TYR A 501 -6.02 -7.18 -18.85
CA TYR A 501 -5.06 -8.16 -19.36
C TYR A 501 -4.69 -7.92 -20.83
N VAL A 502 -5.63 -7.50 -21.68
CA VAL A 502 -5.35 -7.15 -23.07
C VAL A 502 -4.43 -5.93 -23.14
N ILE A 503 -4.63 -4.91 -22.29
CA ILE A 503 -3.75 -3.74 -22.19
C ILE A 503 -2.34 -4.16 -21.78
N LEU A 504 -2.21 -4.92 -20.69
CA LEU A 504 -0.92 -5.43 -20.22
C LEU A 504 -0.19 -6.21 -21.33
N LEU A 505 -0.87 -7.16 -21.98
CA LEU A 505 -0.27 -7.97 -23.05
C LEU A 505 0.09 -7.14 -24.29
N LYS A 506 -0.72 -6.13 -24.63
CA LYS A 506 -0.43 -5.18 -25.72
C LYS A 506 0.82 -4.34 -25.44
N ASN A 507 1.11 -4.05 -24.17
CA ASN A 507 2.28 -3.26 -23.79
C ASN A 507 3.60 -4.02 -23.99
N PHE A 508 3.62 -5.35 -23.93
CA PHE A 508 4.86 -6.15 -24.10
C PHE A 508 5.53 -5.94 -25.46
N PRO A 509 4.82 -6.00 -26.61
CA PRO A 509 5.40 -5.65 -27.91
C PRO A 509 5.82 -4.18 -28.05
N MET A 510 5.24 -3.27 -27.25
CA MET A 510 5.48 -1.83 -27.28
C MET A 510 6.43 -1.37 -26.14
N TRP A 511 7.23 -2.28 -25.60
CA TRP A 511 8.05 -2.04 -24.41
C TRP A 511 9.06 -0.88 -24.61
N ASP A 512 9.52 -0.65 -25.84
CA ASP A 512 10.51 0.38 -26.19
C ASP A 512 9.92 1.79 -26.27
N GLU A 513 8.62 1.90 -26.50
CA GLU A 513 7.85 3.14 -26.38
C GLU A 513 7.53 3.48 -24.91
N LYS A 514 7.53 2.48 -24.03
CA LYS A 514 7.19 2.59 -22.59
C LYS A 514 8.42 2.59 -21.70
N LYS A 515 9.29 3.58 -21.88
CA LYS A 515 10.59 3.68 -21.19
C LYS A 515 10.50 3.86 -19.67
N ASP A 516 9.37 4.33 -19.18
CA ASP A 516 9.09 4.50 -17.74
C ASP A 516 8.53 3.23 -17.09
N ASP A 517 8.39 2.13 -17.84
CA ASP A 517 7.92 0.84 -17.36
C ASP A 517 9.02 -0.23 -17.45
N VAL A 518 8.93 -1.23 -16.58
CA VAL A 518 9.79 -2.41 -16.56
C VAL A 518 8.97 -3.65 -16.85
N PHE A 519 9.37 -4.41 -17.87
CA PHE A 519 8.70 -5.62 -18.33
C PHE A 519 9.55 -6.85 -18.07
N TRP A 520 8.96 -7.92 -17.52
CA TRP A 520 9.65 -9.20 -17.39
C TRP A 520 8.72 -10.39 -17.38
N ILE A 521 9.30 -11.56 -17.60
CA ILE A 521 8.66 -12.85 -17.42
C ILE A 521 9.35 -13.62 -16.30
N GLN A 522 8.58 -14.42 -15.58
CA GLN A 522 9.10 -15.32 -14.55
C GLN A 522 8.40 -16.68 -14.65
N LYS A 523 9.14 -17.78 -14.44
CA LYS A 523 8.55 -19.12 -14.26
C LYS A 523 8.43 -19.42 -12.77
N LYS A 524 7.30 -20.00 -12.36
CA LYS A 524 7.06 -20.50 -11.01
C LYS A 524 6.63 -21.95 -11.05
N ARG A 525 6.92 -22.66 -9.97
CA ARG A 525 6.51 -24.07 -9.79
C ARG A 525 5.24 -24.15 -8.96
N LEU A 526 4.32 -25.02 -9.35
CA LEU A 526 3.12 -25.35 -8.60
C LEU A 526 3.48 -26.15 -7.33
N PRO A 527 2.72 -25.96 -6.23
CA PRO A 527 2.77 -26.85 -5.07
C PRO A 527 2.52 -28.31 -5.47
N PRO A 528 3.18 -29.31 -4.84
CA PRO A 528 3.05 -30.72 -5.21
C PRO A 528 1.60 -31.24 -5.23
N ASP A 529 0.76 -30.75 -4.33
CA ASP A 529 -0.67 -31.07 -4.19
C ASP A 529 -1.54 -30.55 -5.35
N MET A 530 -1.07 -29.56 -6.11
CA MET A 530 -1.78 -29.00 -7.25
C MET A 530 -1.34 -29.60 -8.60
N ILE A 531 -0.30 -30.43 -8.61
CA ILE A 531 0.20 -31.08 -9.83
C ILE A 531 -0.67 -32.30 -10.09
N ARG A 532 -1.53 -32.21 -11.10
CA ARG A 532 -2.26 -33.39 -11.61
C ARG A 532 -1.27 -34.37 -12.24
N ASP A 533 -1.60 -35.66 -12.26
CA ASP A 533 -0.77 -36.67 -12.93
C ASP A 533 -0.47 -36.26 -14.39
N GLY A 534 0.81 -36.15 -14.72
CA GLY A 534 1.28 -35.70 -16.04
C GLY A 534 1.10 -34.21 -16.33
N GLY A 535 0.66 -33.41 -15.35
CA GLY A 535 0.51 -31.97 -15.46
C GLY A 535 1.84 -31.23 -15.41
N ASP A 536 1.95 -30.17 -16.20
CA ASP A 536 3.11 -29.29 -16.24
C ASP A 536 3.31 -28.59 -14.88
N PRO A 537 4.40 -28.88 -14.16
CA PRO A 537 4.62 -28.37 -12.81
C PRO A 537 4.96 -26.88 -12.80
N GLU A 538 5.27 -26.28 -13.97
CA GLU A 538 5.68 -24.90 -14.08
C GLU A 538 4.65 -24.06 -14.83
N TYR A 539 4.58 -22.78 -14.52
CA TYR A 539 3.77 -21.79 -15.23
C TYR A 539 4.49 -20.46 -15.29
N VAL A 540 4.15 -19.66 -16.28
CA VAL A 540 4.78 -18.35 -16.50
C VAL A 540 3.87 -17.22 -16.01
N ILE A 541 4.50 -16.17 -15.47
CA ILE A 541 3.87 -14.92 -15.11
C ILE A 541 4.54 -13.80 -15.92
N LEU A 542 3.72 -12.99 -16.56
CA LEU A 542 4.11 -11.77 -17.26
C LEU A 542 3.83 -10.59 -16.33
N THR A 543 4.79 -9.70 -16.15
CA THR A 543 4.64 -8.52 -15.27
C THR A 543 5.11 -7.24 -15.95
N GLN A 544 4.37 -6.16 -15.71
CA GLN A 544 4.73 -4.78 -16.01
C GLN A 544 4.66 -3.97 -14.70
N THR A 545 5.62 -3.07 -14.48
CA THR A 545 5.61 -2.17 -13.32
C THR A 545 6.26 -0.84 -13.68
N PRO A 546 5.82 0.29 -13.10
CA PRO A 546 6.51 1.55 -13.28
C PRO A 546 7.95 1.49 -12.74
N LEU A 547 8.90 2.05 -13.49
CA LEU A 547 10.30 2.20 -13.10
C LEU A 547 10.43 3.14 -11.90
N ASP A 548 9.67 4.23 -11.93
CA ASP A 548 9.64 5.29 -10.91
C ASP A 548 8.20 5.63 -10.53
N ILE A 549 7.94 5.67 -9.21
CA ILE A 549 6.63 6.00 -8.63
C ILE A 549 6.57 7.43 -8.09
N SER A 550 7.67 8.19 -8.21
CA SER A 550 7.82 9.54 -7.66
C SER A 550 6.72 10.50 -8.12
N HIS A 551 6.44 10.56 -9.42
CA HIS A 551 5.39 11.41 -9.99
C HIS A 551 4.00 11.00 -9.53
N LEU A 552 3.66 9.71 -9.59
CA LEU A 552 2.37 9.19 -9.11
C LEU A 552 2.12 9.53 -7.65
N MET A 553 3.14 9.39 -6.80
CA MET A 553 3.07 9.73 -5.39
C MET A 553 2.95 11.23 -5.16
N ASN A 554 3.65 12.06 -5.92
CA ASN A 554 3.50 13.51 -5.82
C ASN A 554 2.07 13.93 -6.17
N ASP A 555 1.61 13.55 -7.35
CA ASP A 555 0.35 14.00 -7.94
C ASP A 555 -0.87 13.45 -7.18
N GLY A 556 -0.75 12.27 -6.59
CA GLY A 556 -1.82 11.61 -5.82
C GLY A 556 -1.78 11.86 -4.30
N VAL A 557 -0.63 12.23 -3.75
CA VAL A 557 -0.44 12.31 -2.28
C VAL A 557 0.10 13.67 -1.85
N PHE A 558 1.31 14.02 -2.25
CA PHE A 558 2.00 15.18 -1.68
C PHE A 558 1.39 16.51 -2.13
N GLU A 559 0.91 16.58 -3.38
CA GLU A 559 0.24 17.77 -3.92
C GLU A 559 -1.21 17.88 -3.42
N GLN A 560 -1.96 16.76 -3.41
CA GLN A 560 -3.40 16.76 -3.09
C GLN A 560 -3.70 16.95 -1.60
N MET A 561 -2.80 16.49 -0.72
CA MET A 561 -3.05 16.49 0.72
C MET A 561 -2.56 17.80 1.34
N SER A 562 -3.33 18.32 2.30
CA SER A 562 -2.97 19.49 3.10
C SER A 562 -1.69 19.22 3.90
N SER A 563 -1.62 18.08 4.58
CA SER A 563 -0.41 17.70 5.32
C SER A 563 -0.12 16.21 5.19
N VAL A 564 1.16 15.88 5.05
CA VAL A 564 1.62 14.49 5.00
C VAL A 564 2.79 14.31 5.96
N VAL A 565 2.65 13.43 6.94
CA VAL A 565 3.72 13.15 7.90
C VAL A 565 4.26 11.76 7.62
N CYS A 566 5.50 11.70 7.17
CA CYS A 566 6.24 10.47 6.93
C CYS A 566 7.20 10.24 8.09
N THR A 567 6.97 9.20 8.87
CA THR A 567 7.82 8.82 10.00
C THR A 567 8.33 7.38 9.86
N SER A 568 9.62 7.19 10.15
CA SER A 568 10.21 5.86 10.28
C SER A 568 11.54 5.92 11.03
N ALA A 569 12.04 4.78 11.49
CA ALA A 569 13.37 4.68 12.10
C ALA A 569 14.53 4.74 11.09
N THR A 570 14.25 4.66 9.79
CA THR A 570 15.28 4.52 8.74
C THR A 570 14.87 5.24 7.45
N LEU A 571 14.85 6.58 7.46
CA LEU A 571 14.58 7.39 6.26
C LEU A 571 15.87 8.00 5.68
N LYS A 572 16.84 8.30 6.54
CA LYS A 572 18.12 8.90 6.20
C LYS A 572 19.10 7.80 5.80
N THR A 573 19.85 8.04 4.73
CA THR A 573 20.91 7.15 4.27
C THR A 573 22.21 7.93 4.22
N GLY A 574 23.18 7.54 5.04
CA GLY A 574 24.41 8.32 5.22
C GLY A 574 24.12 9.63 5.94
N ARG A 575 24.08 10.76 5.21
CA ARG A 575 24.00 12.11 5.79
C ARG A 575 22.70 12.87 5.53
N ASP A 576 21.84 12.42 4.62
CA ASP A 576 20.63 13.14 4.24
C ASP A 576 19.45 12.23 3.85
N TYR A 577 18.30 12.86 3.60
CA TYR A 577 17.02 12.23 3.25
C TYR A 577 16.81 12.09 1.73
N SER A 578 17.76 12.54 0.91
CA SER A 578 17.58 12.74 -0.53
C SER A 578 17.38 11.43 -1.28
N TYR A 579 17.89 10.31 -0.75
CA TYR A 579 17.65 8.98 -1.32
C TYR A 579 16.16 8.63 -1.29
N TRP A 580 15.56 8.67 -0.09
CA TRP A 580 14.16 8.31 0.10
C TRP A 580 13.23 9.34 -0.55
N MET A 581 13.47 10.64 -0.32
CA MET A 581 12.60 11.72 -0.82
C MET A 581 12.50 11.75 -2.36
N ARG A 582 13.59 11.46 -3.07
CA ARG A 582 13.56 11.42 -4.55
C ARG A 582 12.74 10.26 -5.07
N ARG A 583 12.87 9.09 -4.45
CA ARG A 583 12.19 7.85 -4.86
C ARG A 583 10.71 7.85 -4.53
N THR A 584 10.32 8.53 -3.46
CA THR A 584 8.91 8.69 -3.09
C THR A 584 8.26 9.89 -3.75
N GLY A 585 9.01 10.81 -4.38
CA GLY A 585 8.45 11.99 -5.03
C GLY A 585 8.25 13.21 -4.12
N VAL A 586 8.66 13.14 -2.85
CA VAL A 586 8.59 14.30 -1.93
C VAL A 586 9.38 15.50 -2.47
N THR A 587 10.49 15.26 -3.18
CA THR A 587 11.29 16.36 -3.77
C THR A 587 10.59 17.11 -4.90
N LEU A 588 9.49 16.57 -5.43
CA LEU A 588 8.69 17.23 -6.47
C LEU A 588 7.70 18.23 -5.88
N ALA A 589 7.41 18.14 -4.58
CA ALA A 589 6.59 19.11 -3.87
C ALA A 589 7.34 20.44 -3.65
N GLY A 590 6.59 21.53 -3.43
CA GLY A 590 7.17 22.84 -3.11
C GLY A 590 8.11 22.79 -1.90
N GLU A 591 9.32 23.32 -2.03
CA GLU A 591 10.34 23.24 -0.97
C GLU A 591 9.88 23.86 0.35
N ASP A 592 9.07 24.91 0.28
CA ASP A 592 8.49 25.59 1.43
C ASP A 592 7.48 24.72 2.19
N ARG A 593 6.91 23.70 1.55
CA ARG A 593 6.03 22.72 2.19
C ARG A 593 6.80 21.64 2.93
N ILE A 594 8.09 21.44 2.68
CA ILE A 594 8.83 20.30 3.20
C ILE A 594 9.56 20.67 4.50
N ILE A 595 9.28 19.93 5.57
CA ILE A 595 10.04 20.02 6.83
C ILE A 595 10.71 18.68 7.14
N LYS A 596 11.92 18.71 7.71
CA LYS A 596 12.74 17.53 8.00
C LYS A 596 13.15 17.54 9.47
N GLY A 597 13.22 16.36 10.08
CA GLY A 597 13.55 16.23 11.50
C GLY A 597 14.20 14.89 11.83
N GLU A 598 15.18 14.92 12.73
CA GLU A 598 15.90 13.75 13.23
C GLU A 598 15.70 13.64 14.73
N PHE A 599 15.13 12.53 15.16
CA PHE A 599 14.72 12.27 16.54
C PHE A 599 15.45 11.00 17.00
N PRO A 600 16.65 11.13 17.59
CA PRO A 600 17.48 10.00 17.94
C PRO A 600 16.81 9.12 19.00
N SER A 601 17.15 7.84 18.99
CA SER A 601 16.63 6.91 20.01
C SER A 601 17.13 7.32 21.40
N PRO A 602 16.27 7.25 22.44
CA PRO A 602 16.64 7.60 23.81
C PRO A 602 17.49 6.52 24.50
N PHE A 603 17.64 5.33 23.90
CA PHE A 603 18.30 4.21 24.57
C PHE A 603 19.82 4.42 24.71
N PRO A 604 20.43 3.94 25.81
CA PRO A 604 21.86 4.13 26.09
C PRO A 604 22.76 3.15 25.30
N TYR A 605 22.74 3.21 23.97
CA TYR A 605 23.52 2.32 23.10
C TYR A 605 25.02 2.32 23.40
N ASN A 606 25.57 3.45 23.86
CA ASN A 606 26.99 3.58 24.22
C ASN A 606 27.38 2.66 25.39
N LYS A 607 26.44 2.34 26.29
CA LYS A 607 26.65 1.46 27.44
C LYS A 607 26.15 0.04 27.16
N ASN A 608 25.03 -0.07 26.45
CA ASN A 608 24.24 -1.29 26.36
C ASN A 608 24.40 -2.05 25.04
N MET A 609 25.09 -1.48 24.05
CA MET A 609 25.34 -2.14 22.78
C MET A 609 26.84 -2.31 22.51
N LEU A 610 27.23 -3.55 22.24
CA LEU A 610 28.55 -3.90 21.70
C LEU A 610 28.42 -4.25 20.22
N PHE A 611 29.13 -3.53 19.37
CA PHE A 611 29.27 -3.83 17.95
C PHE A 611 30.63 -4.47 17.70
N ALA A 612 30.65 -5.68 17.15
CA ALA A 612 31.87 -6.46 16.92
C ALA A 612 31.99 -6.92 15.47
N VAL A 613 33.20 -6.85 14.91
CA VAL A 613 33.51 -7.37 13.58
C VAL A 613 34.81 -8.16 13.67
N PRO A 614 34.81 -9.48 13.42
CA PRO A 614 36.04 -10.26 13.46
C PRO A 614 37.04 -9.78 12.41
N ASN A 615 38.26 -9.44 12.85
CA ASN A 615 39.33 -9.01 11.97
C ASN A 615 40.08 -10.19 11.33
N ASP A 616 39.77 -11.42 11.71
CA ASP A 616 40.30 -12.66 11.13
C ASP A 616 39.33 -13.31 10.13
N ALA A 617 38.13 -12.73 9.93
CA ALA A 617 37.17 -13.22 8.94
C ALA A 617 37.72 -13.05 7.52
N PRO A 618 37.67 -14.10 6.67
CA PRO A 618 37.94 -13.94 5.24
C PRO A 618 36.88 -13.04 4.60
N LEU A 619 37.20 -12.42 3.47
CA LEU A 619 36.24 -11.61 2.72
C LEU A 619 35.12 -12.50 2.14
N PRO A 620 33.89 -11.98 1.95
CA PRO A 620 32.76 -12.79 1.47
C PRO A 620 32.90 -13.42 0.09
N ASP A 621 33.87 -12.96 -0.71
CA ASP A 621 34.16 -13.50 -2.05
C ASP A 621 35.21 -14.64 -1.99
N ASN A 622 35.74 -14.97 -0.81
CA ASN A 622 36.67 -16.07 -0.60
C ASN A 622 35.92 -17.40 -0.46
N ILE A 623 36.42 -18.46 -1.11
CA ILE A 623 35.83 -19.81 -1.05
C ILE A 623 35.76 -20.40 0.37
N GLN A 624 36.66 -19.97 1.27
CA GLN A 624 36.70 -20.39 2.67
C GLN A 624 35.71 -19.62 3.56
N TYR A 625 34.98 -18.63 3.02
CA TYR A 625 34.08 -17.81 3.80
C TYR A 625 32.94 -18.59 4.46
N GLN A 626 32.32 -19.51 3.72
CA GLN A 626 31.26 -20.36 4.27
C GLN A 626 31.80 -21.28 5.39
N GLN A 627 33.02 -21.81 5.24
CA GLN A 627 33.67 -22.62 6.28
C GLN A 627 33.96 -21.80 7.53
N TYR A 628 34.37 -20.54 7.36
CA TYR A 628 34.55 -19.62 8.49
C TYR A 628 33.22 -19.35 9.21
N ILE A 629 32.12 -19.11 8.49
CA ILE A 629 30.79 -18.92 9.09
C ILE A 629 30.40 -20.15 9.92
N GLU A 630 30.55 -21.34 9.36
CA GLU A 630 30.22 -22.61 10.01
C GLU A 630 31.06 -22.89 11.26
N MET A 631 32.31 -22.41 11.28
CA MET A 631 33.20 -22.48 12.44
C MET A 631 32.91 -21.40 13.49
N ALA A 632 32.52 -20.19 13.06
CA ALA A 632 32.30 -19.04 13.92
C ALA A 632 30.97 -19.10 14.68
N LEU A 633 29.88 -19.49 14.01
CA LEU A 633 28.54 -19.46 14.58
C LEU A 633 28.40 -20.28 15.88
N PRO A 634 28.87 -21.54 15.98
CA PRO A 634 28.77 -22.29 17.23
C PRO A 634 29.43 -21.57 18.42
N ARG A 635 30.59 -20.92 18.19
CA ARG A 635 31.32 -20.21 19.24
C ARG A 635 30.59 -18.95 19.69
N LEU A 636 30.05 -18.19 18.75
CA LEU A 636 29.29 -16.96 19.03
C LEU A 636 27.96 -17.26 19.74
N ILE A 637 27.24 -18.29 19.29
CA ILE A 637 25.98 -18.75 19.90
C ILE A 637 26.24 -19.24 21.33
N GLN A 638 27.32 -19.99 21.55
CA GLN A 638 27.70 -20.45 22.88
C GLN A 638 28.05 -19.27 23.80
N ALA A 639 28.78 -18.26 23.30
CA ALA A 639 29.14 -17.08 24.07
C ALA A 639 27.93 -16.27 24.57
N ALA A 640 26.82 -16.29 23.83
CA ALA A 640 25.55 -15.66 24.20
C ALA A 640 24.54 -16.64 24.86
N ALA A 641 24.91 -17.92 25.02
CA ALA A 641 24.06 -18.99 25.54
C ALA A 641 22.66 -19.06 24.88
N GLY A 642 22.62 -19.17 23.55
CA GLY A 642 21.37 -19.31 22.81
C GLY A 642 20.90 -18.01 22.23
N ARG A 643 20.47 -17.05 23.05
CA ARG A 643 19.88 -15.69 22.81
C ARG A 643 20.21 -14.96 21.50
N THR A 644 20.07 -15.61 20.36
CA THR A 644 20.81 -15.27 19.13
C THR A 644 19.90 -15.35 17.93
N LEU A 645 19.84 -14.25 17.19
CA LEU A 645 19.28 -14.20 15.85
C LEU A 645 20.43 -14.16 14.83
N VAL A 646 20.46 -15.13 13.91
CA VAL A 646 21.45 -15.21 12.84
C VAL A 646 20.80 -14.86 11.50
N LEU A 647 21.29 -13.79 10.88
CA LEU A 647 20.75 -13.22 9.64
C LEU A 647 21.63 -13.55 8.44
N PHE A 648 21.02 -14.17 7.45
CA PHE A 648 21.65 -14.59 6.19
C PHE A 648 21.09 -13.83 5.00
N THR A 649 21.94 -13.66 3.98
CA THR A 649 21.53 -13.15 2.65
C THR A 649 21.19 -14.28 1.67
N SER A 650 21.36 -15.55 2.04
CA SER A 650 20.99 -16.70 1.20
C SER A 650 20.46 -17.88 2.03
N TYR A 651 19.42 -18.53 1.50
CA TYR A 651 18.86 -19.75 2.10
C TYR A 651 19.84 -20.93 2.09
N GLU A 652 20.74 -20.99 1.11
CA GLU A 652 21.74 -22.05 1.01
C GLU A 652 22.76 -21.96 2.15
N SER A 653 23.36 -20.79 2.36
CA SER A 653 24.29 -20.55 3.47
C SER A 653 23.60 -20.78 4.82
N LEU A 654 22.35 -20.34 4.97
CA LEU A 654 21.53 -20.58 6.15
C LEU A 654 21.37 -22.08 6.43
N LYS A 655 20.95 -22.87 5.44
CA LYS A 655 20.73 -24.32 5.59
C LYS A 655 22.03 -25.04 5.92
N SER A 656 23.14 -24.67 5.29
CA SER A 656 24.46 -25.27 5.54
C SER A 656 24.92 -24.97 6.98
N ALA A 657 24.94 -23.69 7.35
CA ALA A 657 25.32 -23.24 8.68
C ALA A 657 24.48 -23.89 9.80
N HIS A 658 23.16 -23.94 9.63
CA HIS A 658 22.27 -24.56 10.61
C HIS A 658 22.59 -26.05 10.83
N ARG A 659 22.84 -26.82 9.75
CA ARG A 659 23.20 -28.24 9.88
C ARG A 659 24.49 -28.42 10.68
N THR A 660 25.50 -27.59 10.42
CA THR A 660 26.78 -27.65 11.15
C THR A 660 26.59 -27.30 12.61
N VAL A 661 25.85 -26.23 12.92
CA VAL A 661 25.59 -25.79 14.30
C VAL A 661 24.85 -26.87 15.10
N VAL A 662 23.79 -27.48 14.54
CA VAL A 662 23.07 -28.59 15.19
C VAL A 662 23.98 -29.80 15.43
N ALA A 663 24.92 -30.08 14.52
CA ALA A 663 25.86 -31.18 14.68
C ALA A 663 26.95 -30.91 15.74
N CYS A 664 27.48 -29.69 15.79
CA CYS A 664 28.53 -29.28 16.73
C CYS A 664 28.00 -29.03 18.15
N MET A 665 26.76 -28.57 18.28
CA MET A 665 26.14 -28.21 19.56
C MET A 665 25.19 -29.30 20.08
N ARG A 666 25.51 -30.58 19.83
CA ARG A 666 24.75 -31.72 20.38
C ARG A 666 24.80 -31.67 21.92
N GLY A 667 23.66 -31.42 22.55
CA GLY A 667 23.55 -31.25 24.01
C GLY A 667 23.40 -29.79 24.46
N PHE A 668 23.29 -28.83 23.55
CA PHE A 668 22.83 -27.49 23.88
C PHE A 668 21.43 -27.57 24.54
N PRO A 669 21.23 -26.99 25.73
CA PRO A 669 19.97 -27.12 26.48
C PRO A 669 18.78 -26.42 25.80
N GLY A 670 19.09 -25.44 24.96
CA GLY A 670 18.12 -24.62 24.27
C GLY A 670 17.68 -25.14 22.89
N ARG A 671 16.84 -24.37 22.22
CA ARG A 671 16.26 -24.72 20.92
C ARG A 671 16.95 -24.01 19.77
N ILE A 672 17.33 -24.77 18.74
CA ILE A 672 17.90 -24.24 17.50
C ILE A 672 16.84 -24.38 16.41
N MET A 673 16.44 -23.27 15.81
CA MET A 673 15.36 -23.19 14.82
C MET A 673 15.86 -22.53 13.55
N LYS A 674 15.27 -22.88 12.40
CA LYS A 674 15.46 -22.13 11.16
C LYS A 674 14.17 -21.78 10.47
N GLN A 675 14.20 -20.66 9.75
CA GLN A 675 13.13 -20.29 8.82
C GLN A 675 12.86 -21.43 7.82
N GLY A 676 11.58 -21.75 7.66
CA GLY A 676 11.10 -22.87 6.85
C GLY A 676 10.90 -24.17 7.61
N ASP A 677 11.13 -24.22 8.93
CA ASP A 677 10.72 -25.35 9.78
C ASP A 677 9.24 -25.29 10.17
N ASP A 678 8.68 -24.09 10.34
CA ASP A 678 7.26 -23.82 10.65
C ASP A 678 6.87 -22.44 10.07
N ASP A 679 5.62 -22.04 10.27
CA ASP A 679 5.15 -20.69 9.97
C ASP A 679 6.00 -19.62 10.69
N ASN A 680 6.30 -18.52 9.99
CA ASN A 680 7.17 -17.47 10.52
C ASN A 680 6.66 -16.91 11.85
N SER A 681 5.34 -16.74 12.01
CA SER A 681 4.74 -16.19 13.23
C SER A 681 4.94 -17.12 14.42
N LYS A 682 4.78 -18.43 14.20
CA LYS A 682 5.00 -19.46 15.23
C LYS A 682 6.46 -19.58 15.63
N LEU A 683 7.38 -19.54 14.66
CA LEU A 683 8.82 -19.55 14.93
C LEU A 683 9.22 -18.36 15.81
N LEU A 684 8.65 -17.19 15.53
CA LEU A 684 8.87 -15.98 16.33
C LEU A 684 8.26 -16.06 17.73
N GLU A 685 7.06 -16.61 17.87
CA GLU A 685 6.47 -16.84 19.19
C GLU A 685 7.29 -17.83 20.03
N ALA A 686 7.77 -18.91 19.42
CA ALA A 686 8.64 -19.87 20.09
C ALA A 686 9.95 -19.20 20.54
N PHE A 687 10.59 -18.44 19.65
CA PHE A 687 11.82 -17.69 19.95
C PHE A 687 11.62 -16.67 21.08
N LYS A 688 10.48 -15.98 21.13
CA LYS A 688 10.17 -15.02 22.21
C LYS A 688 9.95 -15.68 23.58
N LYS A 689 9.43 -16.91 23.61
CA LYS A 689 9.10 -17.62 24.85
C LYS A 689 10.31 -18.29 25.50
N GLU A 690 11.34 -18.61 24.70
CA GLU A 690 12.50 -19.39 25.12
C GLU A 690 13.76 -18.52 25.12
N ASN A 691 14.33 -18.23 26.31
CA ASN A 691 15.54 -17.41 26.43
C ASN A 691 16.78 -18.10 25.84
N GLU A 692 16.87 -19.42 25.97
CA GLU A 692 17.94 -20.22 25.38
C GLU A 692 17.52 -20.69 23.99
N SER A 693 17.31 -19.76 23.06
CA SER A 693 16.91 -20.12 21.70
C SER A 693 17.72 -19.41 20.64
N VAL A 694 17.89 -20.09 19.51
CA VAL A 694 18.62 -19.61 18.34
C VAL A 694 17.70 -19.65 17.14
N LEU A 695 17.65 -18.55 16.38
CA LEU A 695 16.85 -18.49 15.17
C LEU A 695 17.71 -18.11 13.96
N PHE A 696 17.71 -18.98 12.95
CA PHE A 696 18.38 -18.78 11.67
C PHE A 696 17.37 -18.27 10.65
N ALA A 697 17.57 -17.07 10.12
CA ALA A 697 16.59 -16.39 9.28
C ALA A 697 17.23 -15.60 8.13
N THR A 698 16.47 -15.39 7.05
CA THR A 698 16.86 -14.46 5.97
C THR A 698 16.39 -13.04 6.26
N ASP A 699 16.86 -12.07 5.46
CA ASP A 699 16.49 -10.64 5.60
C ASP A 699 14.97 -10.38 5.56
N SER A 700 14.21 -11.18 4.83
CA SER A 700 12.75 -11.12 4.74
C SER A 700 11.98 -11.49 6.02
N PHE A 701 12.62 -12.17 6.97
CA PHE A 701 11.93 -12.81 8.10
C PHE A 701 11.57 -11.87 9.25
N TRP A 702 12.26 -10.74 9.39
CA TRP A 702 12.25 -9.96 10.64
C TRP A 702 11.70 -8.52 10.49
N GLN A 703 11.18 -8.16 9.32
CA GLN A 703 10.44 -6.91 9.13
C GLN A 703 9.13 -6.94 9.94
N GLY A 704 8.92 -5.92 10.80
CA GLY A 704 7.65 -5.74 11.52
C GLY A 704 7.46 -6.60 12.78
N VAL A 705 8.51 -7.21 13.34
CA VAL A 705 8.41 -8.06 14.53
C VAL A 705 9.11 -7.43 15.74
N ASP A 706 8.48 -7.49 16.90
CA ASP A 706 9.04 -7.03 18.17
C ASP A 706 9.38 -8.19 19.10
N ILE A 707 10.67 -8.36 19.44
CA ILE A 707 11.19 -9.41 20.35
C ILE A 707 11.74 -8.68 21.58
N PRO A 708 10.96 -8.57 22.67
CA PRO A 708 11.40 -7.86 23.86
C PRO A 708 12.29 -8.74 24.77
N GLY A 709 13.23 -8.08 25.46
CA GLY A 709 13.93 -8.62 26.63
C GLY A 709 15.07 -9.61 26.33
N GLU A 710 15.44 -10.39 27.34
CA GLU A 710 16.60 -11.31 27.34
C GLU A 710 16.56 -12.42 26.29
N SER A 711 15.42 -12.64 25.64
CA SER A 711 15.29 -13.65 24.58
C SER A 711 16.18 -13.34 23.35
N LEU A 712 16.52 -12.06 23.14
CA LEU A 712 17.42 -11.62 22.08
C LEU A 712 18.51 -10.69 22.61
N SER A 713 19.70 -11.24 22.88
CA SER A 713 20.88 -10.48 23.32
C SER A 713 22.01 -10.48 22.28
N GLN A 714 21.89 -11.25 21.20
CA GLN A 714 22.88 -11.29 20.12
C GLN A 714 22.20 -11.28 18.76
N VAL A 715 22.65 -10.39 17.88
CA VAL A 715 22.30 -10.42 16.45
C VAL A 715 23.59 -10.66 15.66
N ILE A 716 23.64 -11.75 14.90
CA ILE A 716 24.74 -12.06 14.00
C ILE A 716 24.30 -11.74 12.57
N ILE A 717 24.99 -10.82 11.90
CA ILE A 717 24.82 -10.53 10.49
C ILE A 717 25.95 -11.21 9.75
N VAL A 718 25.62 -12.30 9.05
CA VAL A 718 26.62 -13.13 8.39
C VAL A 718 27.30 -12.38 7.26
N LYS A 719 26.55 -11.65 6.43
CA LYS A 719 27.06 -10.86 5.30
C LYS A 719 26.31 -9.54 5.21
N LEU A 720 26.96 -8.47 4.76
CA LEU A 720 26.27 -7.20 4.53
C LEU A 720 25.07 -7.40 3.57
N PRO A 721 23.87 -6.86 3.90
CA PRO A 721 22.61 -7.23 3.27
C PRO A 721 22.39 -6.51 1.92
N PHE A 722 23.34 -6.65 1.00
CA PHE A 722 23.18 -6.20 -0.37
C PHE A 722 22.15 -7.06 -1.08
N THR A 723 21.19 -6.41 -1.74
CA THR A 723 20.18 -7.07 -2.58
C THR A 723 20.87 -7.82 -3.71
N VAL A 724 20.49 -9.08 -3.94
CA VAL A 724 20.98 -9.86 -5.07
C VAL A 724 20.36 -9.30 -6.35
N PRO A 725 21.12 -9.02 -7.42
CA PRO A 725 20.65 -8.33 -8.62
C PRO A 725 19.79 -9.21 -9.55
N ASN A 726 18.94 -10.06 -8.98
CA ASN A 726 17.99 -10.89 -9.74
C ASN A 726 16.60 -10.23 -9.82
N ASP A 727 16.39 -9.14 -9.10
CA ASP A 727 15.16 -8.34 -9.18
C ASP A 727 15.19 -7.46 -10.45
N PRO A 728 14.29 -7.67 -11.42
CA PRO A 728 14.21 -6.88 -12.65
C PRO A 728 14.06 -5.38 -12.42
N VAL A 729 13.32 -4.98 -11.37
CA VAL A 729 13.05 -3.57 -11.08
C VAL A 729 14.32 -2.91 -10.54
N PHE A 730 15.00 -3.60 -9.62
CA PHE A 730 16.28 -3.13 -9.10
C PHE A 730 17.31 -2.95 -10.21
N VAL A 731 17.44 -3.94 -11.12
CA VAL A 731 18.37 -3.86 -12.25
C VAL A 731 18.01 -2.71 -13.19
N ALA A 732 16.72 -2.53 -13.51
CA ALA A 732 16.28 -1.43 -14.35
C ALA A 732 16.57 -0.06 -13.72
N ARG A 733 16.35 0.09 -12.41
CA ARG A 733 16.69 1.30 -11.66
C ARG A 733 18.20 1.54 -11.63
N ALA A 734 19.01 0.50 -11.45
CA ALA A 734 20.46 0.58 -11.50
C ALA A 734 20.95 1.10 -12.86
N GLU A 735 20.43 0.54 -13.96
CA GLU A 735 20.75 1.00 -15.32
C GLU A 735 20.31 2.45 -15.58
N ALA A 736 19.13 2.85 -15.10
CA ALA A 736 18.65 4.21 -15.24
C ALA A 736 19.59 5.21 -14.51
N ILE A 737 20.10 4.84 -13.34
CA ILE A 737 21.08 5.62 -12.58
C ILE A 737 22.41 5.70 -13.35
N GLU A 738 22.88 4.60 -13.91
CA GLU A 738 24.13 4.57 -14.69
C GLU A 738 24.02 5.37 -15.99
N LYS A 739 22.88 5.31 -16.69
CA LYS A 739 22.61 6.09 -17.91
C LYS A 739 22.67 7.60 -17.68
N ARG A 740 22.28 8.09 -16.50
CA ARG A 740 22.43 9.51 -16.12
C ARG A 740 23.81 9.87 -15.55
N GLY A 741 24.78 8.95 -15.60
CA GLY A 741 26.16 9.14 -15.12
C GLY A 741 26.34 8.94 -13.61
N GLY A 742 25.34 8.41 -12.91
CA GLY A 742 25.39 8.09 -11.49
C GLY A 742 26.01 6.73 -11.20
N SER A 743 26.20 6.42 -9.91
CA SER A 743 26.67 5.11 -9.47
C SER A 743 25.51 4.32 -8.86
N SER A 744 25.00 3.32 -9.57
CA SER A 744 23.94 2.42 -9.08
C SER A 744 24.30 1.80 -7.72
N PHE A 745 25.55 1.39 -7.56
CA PHE A 745 26.04 0.84 -6.30
C PHE A 745 25.93 1.85 -5.14
N MET A 746 26.35 3.10 -5.34
CA MET A 746 26.34 4.11 -4.27
C MET A 746 24.98 4.78 -4.07
N GLU A 747 24.18 4.93 -5.12
CA GLU A 747 22.89 5.64 -5.08
C GLU A 747 21.70 4.72 -4.84
N LEU A 748 21.84 3.41 -5.04
CA LEU A 748 20.77 2.42 -4.87
C LEU A 748 21.18 1.29 -3.91
N SER A 749 22.23 0.54 -4.25
CA SER A 749 22.56 -0.69 -3.51
C SER A 749 23.01 -0.44 -2.07
N VAL A 750 23.85 0.57 -1.84
CA VAL A 750 24.35 0.93 -0.51
C VAL A 750 23.22 1.48 0.38
N PRO A 751 22.41 2.47 -0.04
CA PRO A 751 21.24 2.94 0.72
C PRO A 751 20.28 1.84 1.16
N GLU A 752 19.85 0.95 0.26
CA GLU A 752 18.97 -0.16 0.61
C GLU A 752 19.60 -1.10 1.65
N ALA A 753 20.87 -1.47 1.45
CA ALA A 753 21.58 -2.33 2.37
C ALA A 753 21.73 -1.69 3.76
N VAL A 754 21.95 -0.36 3.83
CA VAL A 754 22.01 0.39 5.09
C VAL A 754 20.66 0.39 5.81
N ILE A 755 19.55 0.58 5.08
CA ILE A 755 18.20 0.51 5.66
C ILE A 755 17.94 -0.87 6.24
N LYS A 756 18.18 -1.94 5.47
CA LYS A 756 18.04 -3.34 5.93
C LYS A 756 18.93 -3.63 7.14
N PHE A 757 20.17 -3.15 7.13
CA PHE A 757 21.12 -3.32 8.23
C PHE A 757 20.64 -2.66 9.52
N ARG A 758 20.23 -1.38 9.46
CA ARG A 758 19.70 -0.65 10.64
C ARG A 758 18.48 -1.31 11.22
N GLN A 759 17.56 -1.69 10.35
CA GLN A 759 16.35 -2.37 10.76
C GLN A 759 16.69 -3.67 11.52
N GLY A 760 17.73 -4.41 11.10
CA GLY A 760 18.14 -5.68 11.73
C GLY A 760 18.73 -5.45 13.12
N ILE A 761 19.51 -4.39 13.28
CA ILE A 761 20.10 -3.97 14.55
C ILE A 761 19.06 -3.39 15.51
N GLY A 762 18.09 -2.64 15.00
CA GLY A 762 17.07 -1.94 15.79
C GLY A 762 16.11 -2.86 16.57
N ARG A 763 16.27 -4.18 16.45
CA ARG A 763 15.53 -5.20 17.21
C ARG A 763 16.21 -5.58 18.52
N LEU A 764 17.50 -5.29 18.66
CA LEU A 764 18.33 -5.76 19.77
C LEU A 764 18.03 -5.04 21.08
N ILE A 765 17.80 -3.73 21.04
CA ILE A 765 17.57 -2.89 22.23
C ILE A 765 16.16 -2.30 22.14
N ARG A 766 15.28 -2.70 23.06
CA ARG A 766 13.88 -2.26 23.15
C ARG A 766 13.55 -1.57 24.47
N ARG A 767 14.38 -1.75 25.48
CA ARG A 767 14.29 -1.11 26.79
C ARG A 767 15.64 -0.50 27.17
N SER A 768 15.62 0.40 28.14
CA SER A 768 16.82 1.09 28.63
C SER A 768 17.76 0.19 29.43
N ASP A 769 17.28 -0.95 29.92
CA ASP A 769 18.02 -1.99 30.65
C ASP A 769 18.50 -3.15 29.76
N ASP A 770 17.97 -3.29 28.54
CA ASP A 770 18.41 -4.32 27.59
C ASP A 770 19.91 -4.15 27.30
N LYS A 771 20.66 -5.25 27.31
CA LYS A 771 22.04 -5.32 26.80
C LYS A 771 22.10 -6.25 25.59
N GLY A 772 22.89 -5.87 24.59
CA GLY A 772 23.01 -6.70 23.40
C GLY A 772 24.30 -6.52 22.61
N VAL A 773 24.61 -7.55 21.82
CA VAL A 773 25.77 -7.58 20.92
C VAL A 773 25.31 -7.73 19.47
N VAL A 774 25.84 -6.90 18.58
CA VAL A 774 25.77 -7.12 17.14
C VAL A 774 27.12 -7.59 16.64
N VAL A 775 27.15 -8.75 15.98
CA VAL A 775 28.35 -9.30 15.35
C VAL A 775 28.17 -9.31 13.84
N VAL A 776 29.06 -8.66 13.10
CA VAL A 776 29.06 -8.69 11.62
C VAL A 776 30.24 -9.50 11.15
N LEU A 777 30.02 -10.59 10.40
CA LEU A 777 31.09 -11.46 9.89
C LEU A 777 31.65 -10.98 8.54
N ASP A 778 31.55 -9.69 8.24
CA ASP A 778 31.90 -9.09 6.96
C ASP A 778 32.76 -7.84 7.16
N ARG A 779 34.08 -8.00 6.97
CA ARG A 779 35.09 -6.95 7.17
C ARG A 779 34.95 -5.76 6.20
N ARG A 780 34.18 -5.92 5.11
CA ARG A 780 33.95 -4.81 4.16
C ARG A 780 33.31 -3.60 4.82
N ILE A 781 32.63 -3.77 5.96
CA ILE A 781 32.01 -2.68 6.71
C ILE A 781 33.00 -1.61 7.21
N TYR A 782 34.29 -1.95 7.36
CA TYR A 782 35.32 -0.97 7.72
C TYR A 782 36.46 -0.87 6.70
N GLU A 783 36.68 -1.89 5.87
CA GLU A 783 37.73 -1.85 4.83
C GLU A 783 37.30 -1.10 3.56
N LYS A 784 36.00 -1.09 3.23
CA LYS A 784 35.49 -0.42 2.03
C LYS A 784 34.97 0.97 2.36
N ARG A 785 35.11 1.91 1.42
CA ARG A 785 34.67 3.30 1.57
C ARG A 785 33.19 3.43 1.92
N TYR A 786 32.32 2.60 1.33
CA TYR A 786 30.89 2.60 1.63
C TYR A 786 30.56 2.11 3.05
N GLY A 787 31.49 1.39 3.69
CA GLY A 787 31.33 0.88 5.06
C GLY A 787 31.05 1.99 6.07
N SER A 788 31.60 3.19 5.84
CA SER A 788 31.34 4.36 6.69
C SER A 788 29.86 4.75 6.73
N TRP A 789 29.06 4.43 5.70
CA TRP A 789 27.62 4.70 5.68
C TRP A 789 26.90 3.79 6.67
N PHE A 790 27.25 2.50 6.71
CA PHE A 790 26.71 1.56 7.70
C PHE A 790 27.06 2.01 9.11
N ILE A 791 28.32 2.37 9.35
CA ILE A 791 28.78 2.81 10.68
C ILE A 791 28.12 4.13 11.11
N ALA A 792 27.97 5.09 10.21
CA ALA A 792 27.30 6.36 10.49
C ALA A 792 25.80 6.22 10.71
N SER A 793 25.20 5.14 10.19
CA SER A 793 23.78 4.85 10.31
C SER A 793 23.41 4.18 11.65
N MET A 794 24.39 3.69 12.41
CA MET A 794 24.16 3.08 13.73
C MET A 794 24.17 4.15 14.84
N PRO A 795 23.44 3.92 15.95
CA PRO A 795 23.60 4.73 17.15
C PRO A 795 25.04 4.62 17.69
N GLU A 796 25.44 5.60 18.50
CA GLU A 796 26.75 5.60 19.13
C GLU A 796 26.87 4.42 20.11
N CYS A 797 27.78 3.48 19.82
CA CYS A 797 27.97 2.23 20.56
C CYS A 797 29.45 1.89 20.69
N LYS A 798 29.78 0.95 21.59
CA LYS A 798 31.14 0.40 21.71
C LYS A 798 31.45 -0.45 20.49
N LYS A 799 32.60 -0.25 19.84
CA LYS A 799 32.98 -0.93 18.61
C LYS A 799 34.29 -1.69 18.81
N VAL A 800 34.33 -2.96 18.38
CA VAL A 800 35.49 -3.84 18.52
C VAL A 800 35.80 -4.53 17.19
N TYR A 801 37.08 -4.51 16.80
CA TYR A 801 37.61 -5.09 15.57
C TYR A 801 38.78 -6.04 15.90
N GLU A 802 38.47 -7.22 16.43
CA GLU A 802 39.42 -8.16 17.03
C GLU A 802 39.27 -9.57 16.43
N PRO A 803 40.19 -10.51 16.70
CA PRO A 803 40.00 -11.92 16.31
C PRO A 803 38.73 -12.52 16.93
N LEU A 804 38.20 -13.57 16.30
CA LEU A 804 36.95 -14.21 16.73
C LEU A 804 37.01 -14.72 18.19
N SER A 805 38.16 -15.23 18.62
CA SER A 805 38.37 -15.70 20.01
C SER A 805 38.11 -14.60 21.04
N ASP A 806 38.66 -13.42 20.79
CA ASP A 806 38.62 -12.31 21.73
C ASP A 806 37.22 -11.70 21.74
N ILE A 807 36.56 -11.67 20.58
CA ILE A 807 35.14 -11.29 20.46
C ILE A 807 34.26 -12.21 21.30
N THR A 808 34.47 -13.53 21.28
CA THR A 808 33.65 -14.46 22.08
C THR A 808 33.79 -14.22 23.58
N ASP A 809 35.00 -13.94 24.07
CA ASP A 809 35.24 -13.62 25.48
C ASP A 809 34.56 -12.29 25.87
N ARG A 810 34.64 -11.28 25.01
CA ARG A 810 33.97 -9.99 25.22
C ARG A 810 32.45 -10.12 25.22
N ILE A 811 31.88 -10.94 24.34
CA ILE A 811 30.43 -11.18 24.29
C ILE A 811 29.96 -11.75 25.62
N ASN A 812 30.64 -12.79 26.10
CA ASN A 812 30.30 -13.44 27.35
C ASN A 812 30.38 -12.44 28.52
N SER A 813 31.47 -11.67 28.61
CA SER A 813 31.63 -10.65 29.63
C SER A 813 30.65 -9.48 29.50
N PHE A 814 30.16 -9.15 28.30
CA PHE A 814 29.28 -8.00 28.10
C PHE A 814 27.82 -8.33 28.42
N ILE A 815 27.39 -9.54 28.08
CA ILE A 815 26.01 -9.98 28.31
C ILE A 815 25.81 -10.37 29.78
N PHE A 816 26.77 -11.07 30.40
CA PHE A 816 26.59 -11.68 31.73
C PHE A 816 27.28 -10.95 32.89
N ASN A 817 28.21 -10.02 32.61
CA ASN A 817 28.77 -9.11 33.63
C ASN A 817 28.27 -7.68 33.40
#